data_AF-A0A7W9V2Q3-F1
#
_entry.id   AF-A0A7W9V2Q3-F1
#
_cell.length_a   1.000
_cell.length_b   1.000
_cell.length_c   1.000
_cell.angle_alpha   90.00
_cell.angle_beta   90.00
_cell.angle_gamma   90.00
#
_symmetry.space_group_name_H-M   'P 1'
#
loop_
_entity.id
_entity.type
_entity.pdbx_description
1 polymer ?
#
loop_
_entity_poly.entity_id
_entity_poly.type
_entity_poly.pdbx_seq_one_letter_code
_entity_poly.pdbx_strand_id
1 'polypeptide(L)'
;MGSVVPLRRRSAGDERSAGWAPLEAERWSAWLREQVTGGWREGEWDAQTLMFTGDVGHPRTVVYRCGTAACEALARAKSLCTSCAKAQRVSGLSMKEFKAVFVPVRDRTMTGVHDRCRVGGCPREKSLWGLCSSHASLRQKHLERDPHSALEVWVTGQKPYRPVAGCRVRGCRFDGRGPHALCSQHIRHFKRHPASRVAGATVTADWLDRQAPYLSVHQFSLAPLHPLARLEVLYALQQRDARGQKIDPHATRQMIAHLADAADSVATMHADDLPGRSASNIDALLRETHRVVAAALARFRGANPAEQPTLDLTELGVRGKRGGRTSRPGDLDLTELAQPWLRRVLIVWIDETKPTTGEVRRAHRACVTAARALALRPQGGTDEAVLAFADMNAVVDAFRHLPKLDGGPMKSKARNGLMGFFFKVLDYGRAAGHLGGMSAYFARHPSHAIAPEEVSEEDEAGRALPEDVIYQLDDQIQLIGRGVTHGRMTPEEVHEMCRAVYELLRDTGRRPYEIAELRVGCLKKEGKEQILIWDNRKARRNRRHLPVTSETVETIERWLTVRAKLDLPTGSEGYLFPPAGENGQLRHLLPEQVAGIIRAWADLEDVVLLDEEFGPDGTRVPFDAARIFPYAFRHSFCQRHADAGIDPDVLRELMDHRSEATTACYYKITAKRKREAVNVMRLHTTDRKGRLTPLSQTAYFRGSVQVPFGNCTEPSNVKAGGHACPIRFQCVGCPSYHPDPSYLPAMEDHIRQLRAQREKAFMMDVDEFVVRNMDDEVAAYKKRVDQMREQVEAMDPQERERVQEASAVLRKVRAAQAGRGAVALPMPVFRRAPRDEAGA
;
A
#
# COMPACT_ATOMS: atom_id res chain seq x y z
N MET A 1 -17.98 22.94 40.68
CA MET A 1 -18.02 21.74 41.54
C MET A 1 -17.61 20.57 40.67
N GLY A 2 -16.46 19.92 40.77
CA GLY A 2 -15.70 19.56 41.96
C GLY A 2 -15.79 18.04 42.18
N SER A 3 -15.48 17.21 41.18
CA SER A 3 -15.36 15.76 41.36
C SER A 3 -13.89 15.38 41.42
N VAL A 4 -13.32 15.53 42.61
CA VAL A 4 -12.02 14.96 42.98
C VAL A 4 -12.29 13.52 43.40
N VAL A 5 -12.03 12.58 42.49
CA VAL A 5 -12.07 11.15 42.84
C VAL A 5 -10.77 10.82 43.60
N PRO A 6 -10.83 10.26 44.82
CA PRO A 6 -9.64 9.99 45.62
C PRO A 6 -8.82 8.88 44.95
N LEU A 7 -7.50 9.10 44.81
CA LEU A 7 -6.53 8.04 44.58
C LEU A 7 -6.57 7.09 45.79
N ARG A 8 -7.26 5.95 45.68
CA ARG A 8 -7.10 4.86 46.64
C ARG A 8 -5.64 4.39 46.57
N ARG A 9 -4.88 4.64 47.65
CA ARG A 9 -3.68 3.87 47.96
C ARG A 9 -4.12 2.42 48.15
N ARG A 10 -3.55 1.50 47.36
CA ARG A 10 -3.55 0.08 47.72
C ARG A 10 -2.85 -0.07 49.07
N SER A 11 -3.45 -0.85 49.95
CA SER A 11 -2.87 -1.31 51.21
C SER A 11 -1.53 -1.98 50.91
N ALA A 12 -0.48 -1.62 51.64
CA ALA A 12 0.80 -2.32 51.60
C ALA A 12 0.59 -3.70 52.24
N GLY A 13 0.44 -4.74 51.42
CA GLY A 13 0.22 -6.09 51.91
C GLY A 13 -0.38 -7.01 50.86
N ASP A 14 0.27 -7.13 49.71
CA ASP A 14 0.15 -8.29 48.82
C ASP A 14 1.55 -8.53 48.22
N GLU A 15 1.91 -9.81 48.13
CA GLU A 15 3.26 -10.34 47.88
C GLU A 15 4.02 -9.60 46.76
N ARG A 16 5.20 -9.04 47.09
CA ARG A 16 6.14 -8.55 46.08
C ARG A 16 6.57 -9.74 45.22
N SER A 17 6.43 -9.61 43.89
CA SER A 17 6.98 -10.53 42.90
C SER A 17 8.40 -10.97 43.31
N ALA A 18 8.67 -12.28 43.33
CA ALA A 18 9.93 -12.87 43.78
C ALA A 18 11.12 -12.08 43.23
N GLY A 19 11.88 -11.44 44.13
CA GLY A 19 13.05 -10.65 43.75
C GLY A 19 14.13 -11.55 43.14
N TRP A 20 14.97 -10.96 42.29
CA TRP A 20 16.14 -11.64 41.75
C TRP A 20 17.05 -12.19 42.84
N ALA A 21 17.63 -13.38 42.62
CA ALA A 21 18.81 -13.79 43.37
C ALA A 21 19.97 -12.82 43.08
N PRO A 22 20.78 -12.38 44.07
CA PRO A 22 21.79 -11.34 43.88
C PRO A 22 22.77 -11.59 42.72
N LEU A 23 23.28 -12.82 42.61
CA LEU A 23 24.21 -13.21 41.54
C LEU A 23 23.56 -13.17 40.15
N GLU A 24 22.27 -13.52 40.06
CA GLU A 24 21.54 -13.49 38.79
C GLU A 24 21.25 -12.05 38.36
N ALA A 25 20.91 -11.17 39.30
CA ALA A 25 20.75 -9.74 39.05
C ALA A 25 22.05 -9.09 38.55
N GLU A 26 23.20 -9.47 39.10
CA GLU A 26 24.51 -8.98 38.65
C GLU A 26 24.85 -9.44 37.23
N ARG A 27 24.66 -10.73 36.93
CA ARG A 27 24.89 -11.28 35.59
C ARG A 27 23.96 -10.66 34.55
N TRP A 28 22.68 -10.49 34.90
CA TRP A 28 21.71 -9.82 34.04
C TRP A 28 22.08 -8.35 33.80
N SER A 29 22.50 -7.63 34.84
CA SER A 29 23.00 -6.26 34.72
C SER A 29 24.23 -6.17 33.81
N ALA A 30 25.18 -7.10 33.94
CA ALA A 30 26.37 -7.15 33.10
C ALA A 30 26.00 -7.38 31.63
N TRP A 31 25.14 -8.36 31.36
CA TRP A 31 24.63 -8.62 30.01
C TRP A 31 23.93 -7.39 29.42
N LEU A 32 23.05 -6.74 30.16
CA LEU A 32 22.37 -5.51 29.68
C LEU A 32 23.36 -4.40 29.35
N ARG A 33 24.43 -4.22 30.14
CA ARG A 33 25.48 -3.21 29.87
C ARG A 33 26.21 -3.48 28.55
N GLU A 34 26.40 -4.74 28.18
CA GLU A 34 26.98 -5.12 26.88
C GLU A 34 26.03 -4.84 25.71
N GLN A 35 24.72 -4.91 25.95
CA GLN A 35 23.70 -4.70 24.92
C GLN A 35 23.29 -3.23 24.73
N VAL A 36 23.47 -2.39 25.75
CA VAL A 36 23.13 -0.96 25.65
C VAL A 36 24.32 -0.13 25.18
N THR A 37 24.06 0.80 24.28
CA THR A 37 25.06 1.78 23.82
C THR A 37 25.09 2.99 24.74
N GLY A 38 26.26 3.34 25.26
CA GLY A 38 26.43 4.50 26.15
C GLY A 38 26.18 5.84 25.47
N GLY A 39 26.52 5.96 24.18
CA GLY A 39 26.31 7.15 23.33
C GLY A 39 25.01 7.13 22.52
N TRP A 40 23.96 6.42 22.98
CA TRP A 40 22.68 6.35 22.27
C TRP A 40 22.12 7.74 21.98
N ARG A 41 21.80 8.08 20.72
CA ARG A 41 21.27 9.40 20.34
C ARG A 41 22.13 10.55 20.88
N GLU A 42 23.34 10.65 20.32
CA GLU A 42 24.29 11.72 20.60
C GLU A 42 23.61 13.11 20.60
N GLY A 43 23.81 13.88 21.67
CA GLY A 43 23.17 15.18 21.88
C GLY A 43 21.78 15.14 22.52
N GLU A 44 21.03 14.02 22.42
CA GLU A 44 19.76 13.86 23.13
C GLU A 44 19.92 13.11 24.46
N TRP A 45 20.72 12.04 24.53
CA TRP A 45 20.92 11.24 25.75
C TRP A 45 22.21 11.61 26.49
N ASP A 46 22.12 11.67 27.83
CA ASP A 46 23.25 11.81 28.72
C ASP A 46 23.23 10.70 29.78
N ALA A 47 24.18 9.77 29.67
CA ALA A 47 24.31 8.63 30.56
C ALA A 47 24.77 9.02 31.98
N GLN A 48 25.47 10.14 32.15
CA GLN A 48 25.91 10.61 33.47
C GLN A 48 24.72 11.13 34.27
N THR A 49 23.89 11.96 33.64
CA THR A 49 22.70 12.54 34.28
C THR A 49 21.45 11.68 34.17
N LEU A 50 21.49 10.57 33.40
CA LEU A 50 20.36 9.70 33.08
C LEU A 50 19.20 10.49 32.45
N MET A 51 19.53 11.51 31.66
CA MET A 51 18.55 12.39 31.05
C MET A 51 18.51 12.24 29.54
N PHE A 52 17.30 12.25 29.03
CA PHE A 52 17.02 12.43 27.62
C PHE A 52 16.46 13.82 27.39
N THR A 53 17.00 14.55 26.42
CA THR A 53 16.60 15.89 25.98
C THR A 53 16.32 15.84 24.48
N GLY A 54 15.04 15.74 24.13
CA GLY A 54 14.63 15.58 22.75
C GLY A 54 14.97 16.77 21.86
N ASP A 55 15.63 16.49 20.74
CA ASP A 55 15.88 17.44 19.66
C ASP A 55 14.64 17.57 18.76
N VAL A 56 14.30 18.82 18.46
CA VAL A 56 13.18 19.20 17.58
C VAL A 56 13.51 18.97 16.11
N GLY A 57 14.79 18.97 15.75
CA GLY A 57 15.26 18.61 14.41
C GLY A 57 15.16 17.12 14.12
N HIS A 58 15.18 16.27 15.16
CA HIS A 58 15.25 14.83 14.97
C HIS A 58 13.88 14.21 14.64
N PRO A 59 13.70 13.58 13.46
CA PRO A 59 12.39 13.13 12.97
C PRO A 59 11.76 11.99 13.80
N ARG A 60 12.56 11.31 14.64
CA ARG A 60 12.11 10.21 15.51
C ARG A 60 11.95 10.63 16.98
N THR A 61 11.90 11.92 17.25
CA THR A 61 11.62 12.47 18.59
C THR A 61 10.26 13.17 18.55
N VAL A 62 9.34 12.80 19.45
CA VAL A 62 8.00 13.41 19.50
C VAL A 62 8.08 14.73 20.26
N VAL A 63 8.57 15.74 19.58
CA VAL A 63 8.62 17.12 20.03
C VAL A 63 8.51 18.04 18.83
N TYR A 64 7.73 19.12 18.97
CA TYR A 64 7.48 20.05 17.88
C TYR A 64 7.55 21.48 18.41
N ARG A 65 7.83 22.44 17.53
CA ARG A 65 7.64 23.86 17.87
C ARG A 65 6.14 24.17 17.90
N CYS A 66 5.76 25.10 18.75
CA CYS A 66 4.42 25.65 18.78
C CYS A 66 4.08 26.24 17.41
N GLY A 67 2.88 25.96 16.91
CA GLY A 67 2.44 26.47 15.61
C GLY A 67 2.18 27.98 15.54
N THR A 68 2.19 28.69 16.67
CA THR A 68 2.07 30.15 16.71
C THR A 68 3.40 30.79 16.31
N ALA A 69 3.39 31.70 15.31
CA ALA A 69 4.59 32.32 14.74
C ALA A 69 5.43 33.05 15.79
N ALA A 70 4.80 33.77 16.73
CA ALA A 70 5.46 34.48 17.82
C ALA A 70 5.80 33.58 19.03
N CYS A 71 5.73 32.25 18.93
CA CYS A 71 5.91 31.34 20.06
C CYS A 71 6.99 30.28 19.81
N GLU A 72 8.10 30.40 20.54
CA GLU A 72 9.18 29.40 20.48
C GLU A 72 8.99 28.21 21.44
N ALA A 73 7.80 28.05 22.04
CA ALA A 73 7.58 26.97 23.00
C ALA A 73 7.55 25.62 22.28
N LEU A 74 7.93 24.58 22.99
CA LEU A 74 7.82 23.21 22.51
C LEU A 74 6.44 22.62 22.85
N ALA A 75 5.95 21.77 21.96
CA ALA A 75 4.67 21.10 22.02
C ALA A 75 4.83 19.59 21.78
N ARG A 76 3.85 18.81 22.26
CA ARG A 76 3.83 17.34 22.15
C ARG A 76 3.27 16.85 20.81
N ALA A 77 2.54 17.71 20.11
CA ALA A 77 1.96 17.45 18.81
C ALA A 77 2.33 18.61 17.87
N LYS A 78 2.19 18.40 16.55
CA LYS A 78 2.33 19.43 15.52
C LYS A 78 1.17 20.43 15.58
N SER A 79 1.05 21.12 16.71
CA SER A 79 -0.01 22.08 16.99
C SER A 79 0.49 23.15 17.97
N LEU A 80 -0.37 23.64 18.85
CA LEU A 80 -0.06 24.67 19.81
C LEU A 80 0.53 24.06 21.09
N CYS A 81 1.43 24.79 21.75
CA CYS A 81 1.84 24.48 23.12
C CYS A 81 0.65 24.63 24.08
N THR A 82 0.76 24.11 25.31
CA THR A 82 -0.38 24.07 26.25
C THR A 82 -0.93 25.45 26.60
N SER A 83 -0.10 26.50 26.66
CA SER A 83 -0.57 27.86 26.93
C SER A 83 -1.29 28.45 25.72
N CYS A 84 -0.68 28.40 24.53
CA CYS A 84 -1.30 28.85 23.28
C CYS A 84 -2.60 28.09 22.97
N ALA A 85 -2.66 26.79 23.23
CA ALA A 85 -3.89 26.00 23.06
C ALA A 85 -5.01 26.46 23.98
N LYS A 86 -4.70 26.84 25.23
CA LYS A 86 -5.70 27.41 26.16
C LYS A 86 -6.15 28.79 25.68
N ALA A 87 -5.23 29.65 25.25
CA ALA A 87 -5.56 30.97 24.72
C ALA A 87 -6.40 30.89 23.44
N GLN A 88 -6.09 29.95 22.54
CA GLN A 88 -6.83 29.77 21.30
C GLN A 88 -8.30 29.41 21.56
N ARG A 89 -8.58 28.51 22.51
CA ARG A 89 -9.96 28.13 22.87
C ARG A 89 -10.80 29.30 23.37
N VAL A 90 -10.18 30.31 23.95
CA VAL A 90 -10.87 31.48 24.53
C VAL A 90 -10.88 32.66 23.53
N SER A 91 -10.03 32.64 22.51
CA SER A 91 -9.87 33.75 21.57
C SER A 91 -10.99 33.90 20.54
N GLY A 92 -11.74 32.83 20.24
CA GLY A 92 -12.72 32.80 19.15
C GLY A 92 -12.13 32.85 17.73
N LEU A 93 -10.81 32.99 17.59
CA LEU A 93 -10.12 33.05 16.31
C LEU A 93 -9.99 31.67 15.66
N SER A 94 -10.00 31.63 14.33
CA SER A 94 -9.62 30.42 13.60
C SER A 94 -8.17 30.04 13.92
N MET A 95 -7.83 28.76 13.79
CA MET A 95 -6.48 28.27 14.10
C MET A 95 -5.40 28.97 13.26
N LYS A 96 -5.69 29.31 12.00
CA LYS A 96 -4.78 29.98 11.08
C LYS A 96 -4.53 31.42 11.50
N GLU A 97 -5.58 32.17 11.79
CA GLU A 97 -5.49 33.56 12.27
C GLU A 97 -4.82 33.64 13.64
N PHE A 98 -5.18 32.74 14.56
CA PHE A 98 -4.55 32.67 15.88
C PHE A 98 -3.05 32.41 15.77
N LYS A 99 -2.62 31.45 14.93
CA LYS A 99 -1.20 31.14 14.73
C LYS A 99 -0.42 32.34 14.18
N ALA A 100 -1.04 33.19 13.36
CA ALA A 100 -0.40 34.35 12.75
C ALA A 100 -0.32 35.56 13.70
N VAL A 101 -1.39 35.86 14.44
CA VAL A 101 -1.54 37.15 15.14
C VAL A 101 -1.27 37.06 16.65
N PHE A 102 -1.45 35.90 17.28
CA PHE A 102 -1.35 35.79 18.73
C PHE A 102 0.11 35.89 19.23
N VAL A 103 0.38 36.86 20.11
CA VAL A 103 1.66 36.99 20.80
C VAL A 103 1.52 36.52 22.26
N PRO A 104 2.17 35.40 22.64
CA PRO A 104 2.06 34.88 24.00
C PRO A 104 2.83 35.76 25.00
N VAL A 105 2.13 36.34 25.98
CA VAL A 105 2.78 36.94 27.16
C VAL A 105 3.26 35.83 28.09
N ARG A 106 4.57 35.80 28.38
CA ARG A 106 5.17 34.77 29.24
C ARG A 106 5.63 35.38 30.57
N ASP A 107 4.78 35.33 31.58
CA ASP A 107 5.16 35.71 32.95
C ASP A 107 5.97 34.63 33.67
N ARG A 108 6.08 33.43 33.10
CA ARG A 108 6.84 32.30 33.64
C ARG A 108 7.73 31.70 32.56
N THR A 109 9.05 31.77 32.72
CA THR A 109 10.01 31.05 31.86
C THR A 109 9.81 29.54 32.03
N MET A 110 9.14 28.92 31.06
CA MET A 110 8.83 27.49 31.00
C MET A 110 10.01 26.62 30.51
N THR A 111 11.20 27.19 30.38
CA THR A 111 12.35 26.55 29.71
C THR A 111 13.36 25.90 30.65
N GLY A 112 13.16 25.92 31.96
CA GLY A 112 14.13 25.30 32.90
C GLY A 112 15.54 25.92 32.86
N VAL A 113 15.72 27.01 32.11
CA VAL A 113 16.90 27.88 32.13
C VAL A 113 16.42 29.17 32.80
N HIS A 114 16.87 29.40 34.02
CA HIS A 114 16.63 30.66 34.71
C HIS A 114 17.80 31.60 34.41
N ASP A 115 17.53 32.76 33.82
CA ASP A 115 18.54 33.81 33.69
C ASP A 115 19.12 34.17 35.07
N ARG A 116 20.29 34.80 35.06
CA ARG A 116 20.92 35.25 36.30
C ARG A 116 20.09 36.31 37.01
N CYS A 117 20.34 36.47 38.30
CA CYS A 117 19.76 37.53 39.11
C CYS A 117 19.89 38.89 38.43
N ARG A 118 18.84 39.71 38.48
CA ARG A 118 18.78 41.07 37.94
C ARG A 118 19.81 42.02 38.59
N VAL A 119 20.33 41.68 39.78
CA VAL A 119 21.44 42.42 40.40
C VAL A 119 22.73 42.18 39.61
N GLY A 120 23.32 43.26 39.08
CA GLY A 120 24.52 43.22 38.25
C GLY A 120 25.66 42.41 38.88
N GLY A 121 26.24 41.48 38.11
CA GLY A 121 27.36 40.65 38.53
C GLY A 121 27.01 39.49 39.47
N CYS A 122 25.73 39.30 39.85
CA CYS A 122 25.33 38.18 40.70
C CYS A 122 25.23 36.88 39.87
N PRO A 123 26.03 35.84 40.17
CA PRO A 123 26.06 34.59 39.41
C PRO A 123 24.90 33.64 39.74
N ARG A 124 24.08 33.96 40.76
CA ARG A 124 22.96 33.13 41.23
C ARG A 124 21.75 33.22 40.31
N GLU A 125 20.97 32.16 40.25
CA GLU A 125 19.81 32.06 39.37
C GLU A 125 18.65 32.96 39.82
N LYS A 126 17.93 33.56 38.87
CA LYS A 126 16.72 34.35 39.16
C LYS A 126 15.58 33.48 39.65
N SER A 127 14.82 34.02 40.60
CA SER A 127 13.64 33.41 41.19
C SER A 127 12.45 34.36 41.09
N LEU A 128 12.01 34.96 42.21
CA LEU A 128 10.93 35.94 42.26
C LEU A 128 11.44 37.33 41.82
N TRP A 129 10.63 38.10 41.08
CA TRP A 129 10.94 39.46 40.60
C TRP A 129 12.23 39.58 39.76
N GLY A 130 12.70 38.48 39.16
CA GLY A 130 14.00 38.46 38.47
C GLY A 130 15.20 38.45 39.42
N LEU A 131 15.01 38.29 40.74
CA LEU A 131 16.06 38.29 41.75
C LEU A 131 16.39 36.86 42.22
N CYS A 132 17.64 36.61 42.62
CA CYS A 132 17.99 35.36 43.29
C CYS A 132 17.23 35.24 44.62
N SER A 133 17.16 34.03 45.17
CA SER A 133 16.39 33.77 46.39
C SER A 133 16.76 34.69 47.56
N SER A 134 18.06 34.94 47.75
CA SER A 134 18.57 35.81 48.80
C SER A 134 18.20 37.27 48.57
N HIS A 135 18.33 37.76 47.33
CA HIS A 135 17.91 39.11 46.97
C HIS A 135 16.38 39.27 47.03
N ALA A 136 15.61 38.26 46.64
CA ALA A 136 14.15 38.27 46.77
C ALA A 136 13.70 38.33 48.23
N SER A 137 14.35 37.57 49.13
CA SER A 137 14.08 37.66 50.57
C SER A 137 14.47 39.02 51.16
N LEU A 138 15.58 39.61 50.71
CA LEU A 138 15.98 40.97 51.12
C LEU A 138 14.99 42.02 50.60
N ARG A 139 14.51 41.86 49.36
CA ARG A 139 13.49 42.71 48.75
C ARG A 139 12.16 42.61 49.48
N GLN A 140 11.75 41.42 49.89
CA GLN A 140 10.53 41.22 50.69
C GLN A 140 10.62 41.99 52.01
N LYS A 141 11.74 41.87 52.74
CA LYS A 141 11.99 42.64 53.96
C LYS A 141 12.04 44.16 53.73
N HIS A 142 12.50 44.58 52.56
CA HIS A 142 12.49 45.99 52.18
C HIS A 142 11.06 46.49 51.92
N LEU A 143 10.24 45.71 51.21
CA LEU A 143 8.84 46.04 50.95
C LEU A 143 7.99 46.07 52.22
N GLU A 144 8.33 45.28 53.25
CA GLU A 144 7.70 45.36 54.57
C GLU A 144 7.96 46.70 55.27
N ARG A 145 9.06 47.39 54.93
CA ARG A 145 9.44 48.70 55.50
C ARG A 145 9.02 49.87 54.61
N ASP A 146 9.09 49.68 53.30
CA ASP A 146 8.68 50.64 52.27
C ASP A 146 7.90 49.92 51.16
N PRO A 147 6.56 49.82 51.32
CA PRO A 147 5.68 49.12 50.39
C PRO A 147 5.65 49.71 48.98
N HIS A 148 6.03 50.99 48.82
CA HIS A 148 5.93 51.70 47.54
C HIS A 148 7.26 51.81 46.80
N SER A 149 8.37 51.31 47.36
CA SER A 149 9.67 51.37 46.68
C SER A 149 9.66 50.69 45.31
N ALA A 150 10.26 51.34 44.30
CA ALA A 150 10.40 50.77 42.96
C ALA A 150 11.47 49.66 42.93
N LEU A 151 11.21 48.56 42.21
CA LEU A 151 12.12 47.41 42.12
C LEU A 151 13.47 47.80 41.50
N GLU A 152 13.47 48.58 40.42
CA GLU A 152 14.70 48.94 39.69
C GLU A 152 15.66 49.78 40.56
N VAL A 153 15.12 50.76 41.29
CA VAL A 153 15.91 51.59 42.23
C VAL A 153 16.50 50.73 43.35
N TRP A 154 15.74 49.77 43.85
CA TRP A 154 16.22 48.85 44.88
C TRP A 154 17.36 47.97 44.36
N VAL A 155 17.23 47.44 43.14
CA VAL A 155 18.23 46.56 42.50
C VAL A 155 19.56 47.26 42.30
N THR A 156 19.57 48.52 41.86
CA THR A 156 20.81 49.29 41.63
C THR A 156 21.63 49.48 42.90
N GLY A 157 21.00 49.46 44.08
CA GLY A 157 21.66 49.57 45.38
C GLY A 157 22.21 48.25 45.93
N GLN A 158 22.04 47.12 45.25
CA GLN A 158 22.44 45.81 45.79
C GLN A 158 23.80 45.34 45.30
N LYS A 159 24.53 44.64 46.18
CA LYS A 159 25.78 43.97 45.85
C LYS A 159 25.53 42.53 45.35
N PRO A 160 26.36 42.02 44.42
CA PRO A 160 26.29 40.64 43.98
C PRO A 160 26.71 39.68 45.10
N TYR A 161 26.14 38.47 45.11
CA TYR A 161 26.54 37.40 46.04
C TYR A 161 27.50 36.41 45.37
N ARG A 162 28.22 35.62 46.17
CA ARG A 162 29.03 34.49 45.66
C ARG A 162 28.14 33.36 45.10
N PRO A 163 28.64 32.54 44.15
CA PRO A 163 27.94 31.35 43.67
C PRO A 163 27.52 30.43 44.84
N VAL A 164 26.43 29.70 44.68
CA VAL A 164 26.01 28.65 45.61
C VAL A 164 26.21 27.28 44.96
N ALA A 165 26.40 26.26 45.79
CA ALA A 165 26.40 24.88 45.29
C ALA A 165 25.05 24.58 44.62
N GLY A 166 25.09 23.89 43.48
CA GLY A 166 23.90 23.41 42.80
C GLY A 166 23.11 22.40 43.64
N CYS A 167 21.89 22.13 43.23
CA CYS A 167 21.07 21.08 43.83
C CYS A 167 21.77 19.72 43.73
N ARG A 168 21.77 18.97 44.83
CA ARG A 168 22.37 17.63 44.90
C ARG A 168 21.67 16.57 44.04
N VAL A 169 20.48 16.85 43.52
CA VAL A 169 19.77 15.92 42.62
C VAL A 169 20.46 15.89 41.26
N ARG A 170 20.79 14.69 40.78
CA ARG A 170 21.44 14.45 39.49
C ARG A 170 20.69 15.14 38.34
N GLY A 171 21.42 15.85 37.48
CA GLY A 171 20.85 16.57 36.33
C GLY A 171 20.02 17.81 36.69
N CYS A 172 19.86 18.13 37.98
CA CYS A 172 19.18 19.34 38.41
C CYS A 172 20.10 20.55 38.22
N ARG A 173 19.64 21.54 37.48
CA ARG A 173 20.44 22.74 37.14
C ARG A 173 20.33 23.85 38.19
N PHE A 174 19.41 23.69 39.14
CA PHE A 174 19.03 24.76 40.05
C PHE A 174 19.98 24.98 41.22
N ASP A 175 20.07 26.21 41.68
CA ASP A 175 20.77 26.58 42.92
C ASP A 175 20.20 25.84 44.16
N GLY A 176 21.09 25.19 44.90
CA GLY A 176 20.79 24.55 46.18
C GLY A 176 20.52 25.56 47.29
N ARG A 177 19.63 25.22 48.22
CA ARG A 177 19.23 26.09 49.34
C ARG A 177 19.31 25.37 50.68
N GLY A 178 19.67 26.14 51.70
CA GLY A 178 19.68 25.68 53.10
C GLY A 178 20.67 24.54 53.37
N PRO A 179 20.55 23.87 54.52
CA PRO A 179 21.51 22.84 54.97
C PRO A 179 21.48 21.57 54.12
N HIS A 180 20.41 21.33 53.37
CA HIS A 180 20.27 20.14 52.52
C HIS A 180 20.86 20.30 51.11
N ALA A 181 21.24 21.52 50.71
CA ALA A 181 21.69 21.87 49.37
C ALA A 181 20.74 21.35 48.25
N LEU A 182 19.43 21.52 48.46
CA LEU A 182 18.38 21.17 47.50
C LEU A 182 17.69 22.42 46.97
N CYS A 183 17.25 22.41 45.71
CA CYS A 183 16.44 23.51 45.18
C CYS A 183 15.06 23.56 45.85
N SER A 184 14.30 24.63 45.62
CA SER A 184 12.97 24.84 46.24
C SER A 184 11.95 23.74 45.91
N GLN A 185 12.05 23.10 44.74
CA GLN A 185 11.16 22.00 44.37
C GLN A 185 11.57 20.69 45.04
N HIS A 186 12.86 20.35 45.01
CA HIS A 186 13.37 19.12 45.61
C HIS A 186 13.26 19.14 47.13
N ILE A 187 13.45 20.29 47.79
CA ILE A 187 13.19 20.38 49.23
C ILE A 187 11.71 20.18 49.57
N ARG A 188 10.79 20.65 48.72
CA ARG A 188 9.35 20.41 48.89
C ARG A 188 9.00 18.93 48.70
N HIS A 189 9.66 18.26 47.76
CA HIS A 189 9.52 16.81 47.57
C HIS A 189 10.08 16.05 48.77
N PHE A 190 11.28 16.39 49.25
CA PHE A 190 11.89 15.77 50.42
C PHE A 190 10.99 15.90 51.66
N LYS A 191 10.43 17.11 51.92
CA LYS A 191 9.50 17.35 53.03
C LYS A 191 8.20 16.53 52.98
N ARG A 192 7.84 15.97 51.83
CA ARG A 192 6.69 15.06 51.70
C ARG A 192 7.08 13.60 51.94
N HIS A 193 8.36 13.28 51.84
CA HIS A 193 8.89 11.94 52.03
C HIS A 193 8.83 11.54 53.52
N PRO A 194 8.43 10.31 53.86
CA PRO A 194 8.34 9.87 55.26
C PRO A 194 9.64 10.09 56.06
N ALA A 195 10.80 9.88 55.43
CA ALA A 195 12.11 10.08 56.05
C ALA A 195 12.36 11.52 56.55
N SER A 196 11.67 12.52 56.01
CA SER A 196 11.80 13.92 56.45
C SER A 196 11.07 14.25 57.75
N ARG A 197 10.24 13.32 58.26
CA ARG A 197 9.44 13.51 59.49
C ARG A 197 10.22 13.22 60.77
N VAL A 198 11.44 12.70 60.65
CA VAL A 198 12.33 12.40 61.78
C VAL A 198 13.11 13.66 62.15
N ALA A 199 13.19 13.97 63.45
CA ALA A 199 13.98 15.10 63.93
C ALA A 199 15.46 14.88 63.56
N GLY A 200 16.09 15.86 62.89
CA GLY A 200 17.46 15.74 62.38
C GLY A 200 17.61 14.98 61.06
N ALA A 201 16.52 14.67 60.35
CA ALA A 201 16.56 13.93 59.09
C ALA A 201 17.51 14.54 58.05
N THR A 202 18.46 13.73 57.58
CA THR A 202 19.37 14.07 56.48
C THR A 202 18.86 13.53 55.16
N VAL A 203 19.28 14.15 54.06
CA VAL A 203 18.96 13.68 52.71
C VAL A 203 19.90 12.52 52.37
N THR A 204 19.34 11.31 52.25
CA THR A 204 20.09 10.08 51.96
C THR A 204 20.54 10.03 50.49
N ALA A 205 21.61 9.28 50.23
CA ALA A 205 22.10 9.04 48.87
C ALA A 205 21.06 8.30 48.00
N ASP A 206 20.37 7.31 48.58
CA ASP A 206 19.28 6.57 47.91
C ASP A 206 18.15 7.50 47.45
N TRP A 207 17.70 8.41 48.32
CA TRP A 207 16.66 9.37 47.95
C TRP A 207 17.12 10.25 46.78
N LEU A 208 18.36 10.78 46.83
CA LEU A 208 18.92 11.62 45.77
C LEU A 208 19.03 10.90 44.43
N ASP A 209 19.49 9.66 44.46
CA ASP A 209 19.70 8.86 43.25
C ASP A 209 18.37 8.57 42.54
N ARG A 210 17.27 8.52 43.29
CA ARG A 210 15.92 8.25 42.78
C ARG A 210 15.08 9.50 42.48
N GLN A 211 15.65 10.70 42.54
CA GLN A 211 14.91 11.92 42.19
C GLN A 211 15.07 12.31 40.72
N ALA A 212 13.95 12.58 40.05
CA ALA A 212 14.00 13.26 38.75
C ALA A 212 14.38 14.75 38.92
N PRO A 213 15.19 15.32 38.01
CA PRO A 213 15.34 16.77 37.91
C PRO A 213 14.05 17.42 37.41
N TYR A 214 14.05 18.75 37.28
CA TYR A 214 12.96 19.43 36.58
C TYR A 214 13.00 19.11 35.08
N LEU A 215 11.90 18.60 34.54
CA LEU A 215 11.83 18.12 33.17
C LEU A 215 10.90 18.98 32.31
N SER A 216 11.46 19.63 31.30
CA SER A 216 10.72 20.32 30.24
C SER A 216 9.98 19.33 29.35
N VAL A 217 9.01 19.77 28.52
CA VAL A 217 8.13 18.87 27.74
C VAL A 217 8.85 17.83 26.86
N HIS A 218 10.05 18.15 26.39
CA HIS A 218 10.88 17.31 25.52
C HIS A 218 11.86 16.42 26.28
N GLN A 219 11.81 16.40 27.61
CA GLN A 219 12.78 15.69 28.44
C GLN A 219 12.16 14.52 29.21
N PHE A 220 12.95 13.50 29.51
CA PHE A 220 12.64 12.51 30.55
C PHE A 220 13.92 12.11 31.29
N SER A 221 13.80 11.51 32.47
CA SER A 221 14.93 11.00 33.24
C SER A 221 14.63 9.61 33.75
N LEU A 222 15.60 8.69 33.64
CA LEU A 222 15.52 7.34 34.17
C LEU A 222 15.86 7.27 35.67
N ALA A 223 16.37 8.35 36.27
CA ALA A 223 16.78 8.38 37.68
C ALA A 223 15.73 7.83 38.67
N PRO A 224 14.41 8.08 38.52
CA PRO A 224 13.41 7.55 39.45
C PRO A 224 13.34 6.02 39.56
N LEU A 225 13.75 5.30 38.50
CA LEU A 225 13.74 3.85 38.46
C LEU A 225 14.83 3.26 39.36
N HIS A 226 14.61 2.03 39.82
CA HIS A 226 15.66 1.23 40.46
C HIS A 226 16.83 0.95 39.48
N PRO A 227 18.07 0.76 39.98
CA PRO A 227 19.25 0.62 39.13
C PRO A 227 19.14 -0.42 38.01
N LEU A 228 18.50 -1.57 38.28
CA LEU A 228 18.29 -2.61 37.28
C LEU A 228 17.22 -2.22 36.26
N ALA A 229 16.07 -1.73 36.73
CA ALA A 229 15.02 -1.19 35.86
C ALA A 229 15.50 -0.04 34.96
N ARG A 230 16.51 0.76 35.37
CA ARG A 230 17.12 1.78 34.50
C ARG A 230 17.76 1.16 33.26
N LEU A 231 18.51 0.07 33.43
CA LEU A 231 19.17 -0.63 32.31
C LEU A 231 18.15 -1.30 31.41
N GLU A 232 17.13 -1.95 31.99
CA GLU A 232 16.06 -2.63 31.27
C GLU A 232 15.22 -1.65 30.42
N VAL A 233 14.82 -0.52 31.01
CA VAL A 233 14.07 0.52 30.29
C VAL A 233 14.95 1.20 29.25
N LEU A 234 16.23 1.47 29.54
CA LEU A 234 17.16 2.01 28.55
C LEU A 234 17.31 1.06 27.35
N TYR A 235 17.53 -0.22 27.60
CA TYR A 235 17.59 -1.26 26.58
C TYR A 235 16.32 -1.26 25.72
N ALA A 236 15.13 -1.29 26.35
CA ALA A 236 13.87 -1.29 25.62
C ALA A 236 13.67 -0.04 24.74
N LEU A 237 14.07 1.14 25.23
CA LEU A 237 14.02 2.38 24.45
C LEU A 237 15.01 2.38 23.28
N GLN A 238 16.21 1.82 23.45
CA GLN A 238 17.18 1.65 22.36
C GLN A 238 16.66 0.67 21.30
N GLN A 239 16.07 -0.46 21.70
CA GLN A 239 15.46 -1.41 20.77
C GLN A 239 14.27 -0.78 20.02
N ARG A 240 13.46 0.02 20.70
CA ARG A 240 12.40 0.82 20.07
C ARG A 240 12.95 1.76 19.00
N ASP A 241 14.02 2.48 19.31
CA ASP A 241 14.64 3.41 18.37
C ASP A 241 15.29 2.71 17.17
N ALA A 242 15.96 1.57 17.38
CA ALA A 242 16.57 0.73 16.35
C ALA A 242 15.53 0.18 15.33
N ARG A 243 14.29 -0.02 15.79
CA ARG A 243 13.13 -0.38 14.95
C ARG A 243 12.57 0.81 14.14
N GLY A 244 13.14 1.99 14.29
CA GLY A 244 12.70 3.21 13.61
C GLY A 244 11.47 3.86 14.25
N GLN A 245 11.05 3.41 15.43
CA GLN A 245 9.91 4.00 16.13
C GLN A 245 10.29 5.31 16.82
N LYS A 246 9.30 6.18 17.04
CA LYS A 246 9.50 7.47 17.71
C LYS A 246 9.67 7.29 19.22
N ILE A 247 10.52 8.11 19.81
CA ILE A 247 10.65 8.28 21.26
C ILE A 247 9.76 9.46 21.67
N ASP A 248 8.80 9.21 22.54
CA ASP A 248 7.89 10.22 23.11
C ASP A 248 8.31 10.53 24.55
N PRO A 249 8.98 11.67 24.80
CA PRO A 249 9.44 12.02 26.14
C PRO A 249 8.31 12.12 27.17
N HIS A 250 7.10 12.49 26.75
CA HIS A 250 5.97 12.59 27.67
C HIS A 250 5.44 11.21 28.06
N ALA A 251 5.19 10.33 27.08
CA ALA A 251 4.73 8.97 27.34
C ALA A 251 5.76 8.18 28.16
N THR A 252 7.05 8.30 27.81
CA THR A 252 8.15 7.68 28.56
C THR A 252 8.21 8.17 29.99
N ARG A 253 8.03 9.48 30.25
CA ARG A 253 8.00 10.02 31.62
C ARG A 253 6.84 9.45 32.44
N GLN A 254 5.65 9.30 31.86
CA GLN A 254 4.50 8.70 32.55
C GLN A 254 4.78 7.23 32.86
N MET A 255 5.31 6.47 31.90
CA MET A 255 5.73 5.08 32.11
C MET A 255 6.75 4.96 33.26
N ILE A 256 7.78 5.81 33.29
CA ILE A 256 8.78 5.83 34.35
C ILE A 256 8.16 6.10 35.72
N ALA A 257 7.24 7.06 35.80
CA ALA A 257 6.54 7.36 37.05
C ALA A 257 5.73 6.15 37.56
N HIS A 258 5.16 5.34 36.66
CA HIS A 258 4.47 4.11 37.05
C HIS A 258 5.44 3.01 37.51
N LEU A 259 6.52 2.78 36.75
CA LEU A 259 7.49 1.72 37.06
C LEU A 259 8.29 1.99 38.33
N ALA A 260 8.61 3.26 38.61
CA ALA A 260 9.43 3.65 39.76
C ALA A 260 8.87 3.18 41.12
N ASP A 261 7.54 3.16 41.27
CA ASP A 261 6.88 2.72 42.51
C ASP A 261 6.44 1.23 42.46
N ALA A 262 6.36 0.64 41.27
CA ALA A 262 5.74 -0.67 41.05
C ALA A 262 6.72 -1.85 41.11
N ALA A 263 7.96 -1.69 40.65
CA ALA A 263 8.92 -2.80 40.59
C ALA A 263 10.39 -2.37 40.60
N ASP A 264 11.23 -3.22 41.18
CA ASP A 264 12.69 -3.05 41.19
C ASP A 264 13.32 -3.49 39.85
N SER A 265 12.64 -4.38 39.13
CA SER A 265 12.97 -4.89 37.78
C SER A 265 11.68 -5.12 36.99
N VAL A 266 11.68 -4.69 35.74
CA VAL A 266 10.62 -4.93 34.76
C VAL A 266 10.56 -6.41 34.37
N ALA A 267 11.71 -7.10 34.35
CA ALA A 267 11.82 -8.48 33.90
C ALA A 267 11.12 -9.50 34.83
N THR A 268 10.99 -9.18 36.11
CA THR A 268 10.33 -10.02 37.13
C THR A 268 8.85 -9.70 37.31
N MET A 269 8.33 -8.68 36.65
CA MET A 269 6.91 -8.34 36.71
C MET A 269 6.08 -9.34 35.91
N HIS A 270 4.95 -9.79 36.46
CA HIS A 270 3.97 -10.53 35.67
C HIS A 270 3.26 -9.59 34.70
N ALA A 271 2.85 -10.09 33.53
CA ALA A 271 2.17 -9.26 32.53
C ALA A 271 0.83 -8.70 33.05
N ASP A 272 0.14 -9.44 33.91
CA ASP A 272 -1.13 -9.05 34.53
C ASP A 272 -0.97 -7.95 35.60
N ASP A 273 0.25 -7.79 36.14
CA ASP A 273 0.57 -6.73 37.11
C ASP A 273 0.83 -5.38 36.43
N LEU A 274 0.84 -5.34 35.09
CA LEU A 274 1.01 -4.10 34.35
C LEU A 274 -0.24 -3.21 34.52
N PRO A 275 -0.11 -1.98 35.04
CA PRO A 275 -1.25 -1.09 35.24
C PRO A 275 -1.98 -0.77 33.92
N GLY A 276 -3.31 -0.92 33.93
CA GLY A 276 -4.18 -0.76 32.74
C GLY A 276 -5.14 0.44 32.80
N ARG A 277 -4.72 1.59 33.33
CA ARG A 277 -5.61 2.77 33.51
C ARG A 277 -4.97 4.11 33.12
N SER A 278 -4.12 4.14 32.10
CA SER A 278 -3.57 5.38 31.54
C SER A 278 -4.09 5.63 30.11
N ALA A 279 -3.73 6.77 29.51
CA ALA A 279 -4.07 7.03 28.11
C ALA A 279 -3.50 5.92 27.20
N SER A 280 -4.23 5.50 26.15
CA SER A 280 -3.93 4.30 25.34
C SER A 280 -2.49 4.16 24.82
N ASN A 281 -1.79 5.27 24.58
CA ASN A 281 -0.39 5.28 24.14
C ASN A 281 0.62 4.93 25.25
N ILE A 282 0.30 5.24 26.51
CA ILE A 282 1.17 4.94 27.67
C ILE A 282 1.14 3.44 27.95
N ASP A 283 -0.06 2.86 28.01
CA ASP A 283 -0.26 1.42 28.23
C ASP A 283 0.42 0.60 27.13
N ALA A 284 0.36 1.08 25.88
CA ALA A 284 1.05 0.45 24.77
C ALA A 284 2.59 0.47 24.93
N LEU A 285 3.16 1.60 25.35
CA LEU A 285 4.61 1.74 25.58
C LEU A 285 5.08 0.87 26.76
N LEU A 286 4.29 0.81 27.83
CA LEU A 286 4.60 -0.01 29.01
C LEU A 286 4.59 -1.51 28.66
N ARG A 287 3.54 -1.99 27.98
CA ARG A 287 3.45 -3.39 27.52
C ARG A 287 4.52 -3.74 26.49
N GLU A 288 4.94 -2.80 25.66
CA GLU A 288 6.06 -3.01 24.75
C GLU A 288 7.38 -3.12 25.50
N THR A 289 7.62 -2.25 26.48
CA THR A 289 8.82 -2.27 27.32
C THR A 289 8.94 -3.59 28.07
N HIS A 290 7.85 -4.03 28.73
CA HIS A 290 7.81 -5.31 29.42
C HIS A 290 8.13 -6.49 28.49
N ARG A 291 7.48 -6.57 27.33
CA ARG A 291 7.75 -7.63 26.35
C ARG A 291 9.20 -7.66 25.86
N VAL A 292 9.76 -6.51 25.52
CA VAL A 292 11.15 -6.42 25.04
C VAL A 292 12.14 -6.88 26.12
N VAL A 293 11.88 -6.53 27.37
CA VAL A 293 12.72 -6.95 28.51
C VAL A 293 12.55 -8.46 28.78
N ALA A 294 11.33 -8.98 28.77
CA ALA A 294 11.05 -10.41 28.97
C ALA A 294 11.72 -11.29 27.89
N ALA A 295 11.66 -10.86 26.63
CA ALA A 295 12.34 -11.54 25.52
C ALA A 295 13.86 -11.52 25.66
N ALA A 296 14.42 -10.39 26.08
CA ALA A 296 15.85 -10.27 26.33
C ALA A 296 16.30 -11.16 27.50
N LEU A 297 15.48 -11.26 28.55
CA LEU A 297 15.71 -12.19 29.66
C LEU A 297 15.70 -13.65 29.19
N ALA A 298 14.75 -14.04 28.33
CA ALA A 298 14.71 -15.38 27.76
C ALA A 298 16.00 -15.70 26.98
N ARG A 299 16.49 -14.76 26.16
CA ARG A 299 17.77 -14.89 25.44
C ARG A 299 18.97 -15.00 26.38
N PHE A 300 19.01 -14.18 27.42
CA PHE A 300 20.06 -14.25 28.44
C PHE A 300 20.10 -15.61 29.14
N ARG A 301 18.94 -16.25 29.34
CA ARG A 301 18.81 -17.61 29.88
C ARG A 301 19.06 -18.72 28.85
N GLY A 302 19.46 -18.38 27.61
CA GLY A 302 19.79 -19.33 26.56
C GLY A 302 18.58 -19.90 25.80
N ALA A 303 17.38 -19.34 25.98
CA ALA A 303 16.21 -19.78 25.22
C ALA A 303 16.38 -19.46 23.73
N ASN A 304 16.27 -20.48 22.88
CA ASN A 304 16.28 -20.32 21.44
C ASN A 304 14.92 -19.82 20.96
N PRO A 305 14.82 -18.67 20.26
CA PRO A 305 13.55 -18.21 19.68
C PRO A 305 12.90 -19.25 18.74
N ALA A 306 13.71 -20.14 18.16
CA ALA A 306 13.24 -21.26 17.33
C ALA A 306 12.60 -22.40 18.11
N GLU A 307 12.55 -22.34 19.43
CA GLU A 307 11.87 -23.34 20.27
C GLU A 307 10.53 -22.79 20.82
N GLN A 308 10.32 -21.48 20.78
CA GLN A 308 9.11 -20.82 21.29
C GLN A 308 7.89 -20.98 20.36
N PRO A 309 6.73 -21.47 20.84
CA PRO A 309 5.58 -21.80 20.00
C PRO A 309 5.05 -20.60 19.20
N THR A 310 5.22 -19.39 19.74
CA THR A 310 4.89 -18.14 19.05
C THR A 310 6.09 -17.22 19.06
N LEU A 311 6.21 -16.40 18.03
CA LEU A 311 7.30 -15.44 17.87
C LEU A 311 6.73 -14.02 17.76
N ASP A 312 7.16 -13.15 18.67
CA ASP A 312 6.84 -11.73 18.60
C ASP A 312 7.80 -11.05 17.61
N LEU A 313 7.27 -10.63 16.46
CA LEU A 313 8.03 -9.94 15.41
C LEU A 313 8.73 -8.66 15.91
N THR A 314 8.23 -8.08 16.99
CA THR A 314 8.83 -6.90 17.61
C THR A 314 10.14 -7.20 18.33
N GLU A 315 10.38 -8.45 18.72
CA GLU A 315 11.62 -8.94 19.34
C GLU A 315 12.76 -9.07 18.32
N LEU A 316 12.43 -9.50 17.09
CA LEU A 316 13.43 -9.65 16.01
C LEU A 316 13.67 -8.34 15.24
N GLY A 317 13.12 -7.21 15.68
CA GLY A 317 13.35 -5.92 15.06
C GLY A 317 12.70 -5.75 13.67
N VAL A 318 11.68 -6.56 13.36
CA VAL A 318 10.88 -6.46 12.12
C VAL A 318 10.26 -5.08 12.02
N ARG A 319 10.15 -4.54 10.81
CA ARG A 319 9.61 -3.18 10.59
C ARG A 319 8.27 -3.22 9.88
N GLY A 320 7.40 -2.24 10.15
CA GLY A 320 6.26 -1.98 9.27
C GLY A 320 6.76 -1.53 7.88
N LYS A 321 5.96 -1.73 6.83
CA LYS A 321 6.27 -1.36 5.41
C LYS A 321 6.77 0.09 5.22
N ARG A 322 6.52 0.98 6.18
CA ARG A 322 6.90 2.41 6.18
C ARG A 322 7.50 2.88 7.51
N GLY A 323 8.11 1.98 8.28
CA GLY A 323 8.61 2.27 9.63
C GLY A 323 7.51 2.55 10.66
N GLY A 324 6.25 2.26 10.30
CA GLY A 324 5.11 2.29 11.23
C GLY A 324 5.12 1.12 12.20
N ARG A 325 4.18 1.13 13.16
CA ARG A 325 4.02 0.07 14.17
C ARG A 325 4.05 -1.30 13.49
N THR A 326 4.92 -2.17 14.00
CA THR A 326 4.78 -3.61 13.86
C THR A 326 3.39 -4.04 14.32
N SER A 327 2.85 -5.10 13.72
CA SER A 327 1.61 -5.70 14.20
C SER A 327 1.74 -6.16 15.66
N ARG A 328 0.61 -6.54 16.27
CA ARG A 328 0.48 -6.78 17.70
C ARG A 328 1.44 -7.90 18.18
N PRO A 329 1.83 -7.90 19.47
CA PRO A 329 2.56 -9.01 20.09
C PRO A 329 2.00 -10.39 19.74
N GLY A 330 2.88 -11.39 19.56
CA GLY A 330 2.51 -12.82 19.49
C GLY A 330 1.94 -13.31 18.16
N ASP A 331 2.05 -12.55 17.07
CA ASP A 331 1.32 -12.82 15.82
C ASP A 331 1.85 -13.98 14.96
N LEU A 332 3.04 -14.54 15.21
CA LEU A 332 3.60 -15.59 14.34
C LEU A 332 3.62 -16.94 15.07
N ASP A 333 2.64 -17.78 14.75
CA ASP A 333 2.58 -19.16 15.23
C ASP A 333 3.62 -20.04 14.53
N LEU A 334 4.60 -20.54 15.29
CA LEU A 334 5.66 -21.41 14.79
C LEU A 334 5.33 -22.90 14.97
N THR A 335 4.23 -23.25 15.64
CA THR A 335 3.87 -24.65 15.91
C THR A 335 3.59 -25.45 14.63
N GLU A 336 3.17 -24.76 13.56
CA GLU A 336 2.94 -25.36 12.24
C GLU A 336 4.24 -25.72 11.49
N LEU A 337 5.40 -25.26 11.95
CA LEU A 337 6.70 -25.56 11.36
C LEU A 337 7.32 -26.78 12.06
N ALA A 338 6.88 -27.97 11.66
CA ALA A 338 7.31 -29.23 12.26
C ALA A 338 8.81 -29.52 12.09
N GLN A 339 9.44 -29.04 11.00
CA GLN A 339 10.85 -29.29 10.71
C GLN A 339 11.75 -28.25 11.43
N PRO A 340 12.65 -28.68 12.33
CA PRO A 340 13.48 -27.76 13.13
C PRO A 340 14.39 -26.86 12.27
N TRP A 341 14.99 -27.40 11.21
CA TRP A 341 15.86 -26.62 10.31
C TRP A 341 15.09 -25.51 9.59
N LEU A 342 13.83 -25.75 9.22
CA LEU A 342 13.01 -24.79 8.49
C LEU A 342 12.56 -23.65 9.41
N ARG A 343 12.27 -23.97 10.67
CA ARG A 343 11.99 -22.97 11.70
C ARG A 343 13.22 -22.11 12.00
N ARG A 344 14.38 -22.74 12.16
CA ARG A 344 15.67 -22.07 12.37
C ARG A 344 15.98 -21.11 11.22
N VAL A 345 15.93 -21.57 9.97
CA VAL A 345 16.28 -20.73 8.81
C VAL A 345 15.31 -19.56 8.61
N LEU A 346 14.00 -19.76 8.89
CA LEU A 346 13.04 -18.65 8.83
C LEU A 346 13.38 -17.58 9.86
N ILE A 347 13.67 -17.96 11.11
CA ILE A 347 13.99 -17.03 12.20
C ILE A 347 15.30 -16.29 11.92
N VAL A 348 16.32 -17.02 11.48
CA VAL A 348 17.62 -16.42 11.12
C VAL A 348 17.46 -15.45 9.95
N TRP A 349 16.69 -15.81 8.92
CA TRP A 349 16.38 -14.88 7.83
C TRP A 349 15.65 -13.62 8.34
N ILE A 350 14.70 -13.75 9.26
CA ILE A 350 14.00 -12.60 9.86
C ILE A 350 14.99 -11.74 10.67
N ASP A 351 15.82 -12.37 11.50
CA ASP A 351 16.72 -11.68 12.41
C ASP A 351 17.86 -10.97 11.66
N GLU A 352 18.43 -11.58 10.62
CA GLU A 352 19.57 -11.01 9.90
C GLU A 352 19.13 -10.03 8.80
N THR A 353 18.01 -10.29 8.10
CA THR A 353 17.58 -9.43 6.98
C THR A 353 16.62 -8.30 7.40
N LYS A 354 16.09 -8.36 8.63
CA LYS A 354 15.14 -7.38 9.20
C LYS A 354 14.01 -6.99 8.22
N PRO A 355 13.26 -7.96 7.66
CA PRO A 355 12.28 -7.72 6.61
C PRO A 355 11.05 -6.95 7.13
N THR A 356 10.15 -6.57 6.22
CA THR A 356 8.89 -5.94 6.62
C THR A 356 7.88 -6.96 7.17
N THR A 357 6.96 -6.55 8.05
CA THR A 357 5.90 -7.45 8.59
C THR A 357 5.14 -8.21 7.49
N GLY A 358 4.85 -7.53 6.37
CA GLY A 358 4.16 -8.17 5.23
C GLY A 358 5.02 -9.21 4.50
N GLU A 359 6.34 -9.04 4.50
CA GLU A 359 7.27 -10.06 3.98
C GLU A 359 7.39 -11.23 4.94
N VAL A 360 7.48 -10.98 6.26
CA VAL A 360 7.52 -12.05 7.27
C VAL A 360 6.29 -12.94 7.15
N ARG A 361 5.08 -12.37 7.09
CA ARG A 361 3.84 -13.16 6.97
C ARG A 361 3.77 -13.98 5.69
N ARG A 362 4.31 -13.48 4.57
CA ARG A 362 4.39 -14.24 3.32
C ARG A 362 5.44 -15.35 3.40
N ALA A 363 6.62 -15.06 3.97
CA ALA A 363 7.68 -16.04 4.18
C ALA A 363 7.21 -17.16 5.11
N HIS A 364 6.60 -16.82 6.25
CA HIS A 364 6.02 -17.77 7.18
C HIS A 364 4.95 -18.65 6.55
N ARG A 365 3.95 -18.07 5.86
CA ARG A 365 2.95 -18.86 5.13
C ARG A 365 3.58 -19.80 4.09
N ALA A 366 4.63 -19.35 3.42
CA ALA A 366 5.37 -20.15 2.45
C ALA A 366 6.13 -21.30 3.14
N CYS A 367 6.82 -21.04 4.25
CA CYS A 367 7.47 -22.05 5.08
C CYS A 367 6.47 -23.05 5.66
N VAL A 368 5.30 -22.62 6.15
CA VAL A 368 4.23 -23.51 6.63
C VAL A 368 3.71 -24.41 5.51
N THR A 369 3.56 -23.87 4.30
CA THR A 369 3.15 -24.67 3.13
C THR A 369 4.19 -25.75 2.83
N ALA A 370 5.48 -25.40 2.83
CA ALA A 370 6.56 -26.37 2.65
C ALA A 370 6.64 -27.38 3.80
N ALA A 371 6.47 -26.93 5.05
CA ALA A 371 6.51 -27.77 6.24
C ALA A 371 5.43 -28.87 6.21
N ARG A 372 4.20 -28.49 5.86
CA ARG A 372 3.09 -29.41 5.69
C ARG A 372 3.35 -30.41 4.56
N ALA A 373 3.92 -29.97 3.44
CA ALA A 373 4.28 -30.86 2.33
C ALA A 373 5.37 -31.87 2.73
N LEU A 374 6.39 -31.42 3.46
CA LEU A 374 7.47 -32.27 3.97
C LEU A 374 6.99 -33.26 5.04
N ALA A 375 6.06 -32.84 5.90
CA ALA A 375 5.49 -33.71 6.93
C ALA A 375 4.75 -34.94 6.36
N LEU A 376 4.26 -34.85 5.12
CA LEU A 376 3.64 -35.96 4.39
C LEU A 376 4.64 -36.92 3.73
N ARG A 377 5.95 -36.61 3.76
CA ARG A 377 7.00 -37.44 3.16
C ARG A 377 7.45 -38.53 4.14
N PRO A 378 8.00 -39.65 3.64
CA PRO A 378 8.68 -40.63 4.48
C PRO A 378 9.78 -39.92 5.29
N GLN A 379 9.78 -40.04 6.62
CA GLN A 379 10.64 -39.32 7.58
C GLN A 379 10.28 -37.85 7.88
N GLY A 380 9.19 -37.32 7.31
CA GLY A 380 8.65 -36.00 7.67
C GLY A 380 9.55 -34.80 7.34
N GLY A 381 10.66 -35.01 6.63
CA GLY A 381 11.62 -33.97 6.23
C GLY A 381 12.34 -33.27 7.39
N THR A 382 12.46 -33.92 8.55
CA THR A 382 13.07 -33.34 9.75
C THR A 382 14.59 -33.21 9.66
N ASP A 383 15.25 -34.10 8.92
CA ASP A 383 16.69 -34.07 8.64
C ASP A 383 16.95 -33.47 7.25
N GLU A 384 17.60 -32.30 7.21
CA GLU A 384 17.94 -31.60 5.98
C GLU A 384 18.98 -32.33 5.10
N ALA A 385 19.78 -33.25 5.66
CA ALA A 385 20.87 -33.92 4.96
C ALA A 385 20.39 -35.03 4.01
N VAL A 386 19.21 -35.58 4.26
CA VAL A 386 18.63 -36.69 3.48
C VAL A 386 17.57 -36.24 2.48
N LEU A 387 17.20 -34.95 2.49
CA LEU A 387 16.20 -34.41 1.57
C LEU A 387 16.62 -34.60 0.11
N ALA A 388 15.69 -35.02 -0.73
CA ALA A 388 15.93 -35.32 -2.13
C ALA A 388 15.12 -34.40 -3.06
N PHE A 389 15.37 -34.56 -4.36
CA PHE A 389 14.65 -33.84 -5.40
C PHE A 389 13.13 -34.11 -5.36
N ALA A 390 12.73 -35.32 -4.98
CA ALA A 390 11.33 -35.71 -4.83
C ALA A 390 10.62 -34.93 -3.71
N ASP A 391 11.33 -34.56 -2.64
CA ASP A 391 10.76 -33.77 -1.54
C ASP A 391 10.55 -32.32 -1.98
N MET A 392 11.48 -31.77 -2.79
CA MET A 392 11.29 -30.45 -3.39
C MET A 392 10.11 -30.45 -4.38
N ASN A 393 9.93 -31.51 -5.17
CA ASN A 393 8.76 -31.66 -6.03
C ASN A 393 7.46 -31.61 -5.22
N ALA A 394 7.38 -32.34 -4.10
CA ALA A 394 6.22 -32.34 -3.23
C ALA A 394 5.92 -30.94 -2.63
N VAL A 395 6.96 -30.19 -2.22
CA VAL A 395 6.80 -28.80 -1.76
C VAL A 395 6.23 -27.92 -2.88
N VAL A 396 6.76 -28.04 -4.10
CA VAL A 396 6.29 -27.26 -5.25
C VAL A 396 4.86 -27.65 -5.64
N ASP A 397 4.50 -28.93 -5.58
CA ASP A 397 3.15 -29.42 -5.81
C ASP A 397 2.16 -28.85 -4.79
N ALA A 398 2.56 -28.73 -3.51
CA ALA A 398 1.74 -28.04 -2.51
C ALA A 398 1.50 -26.57 -2.89
N PHE A 399 2.51 -25.86 -3.44
CA PHE A 399 2.31 -24.51 -3.95
C PHE A 399 1.42 -24.46 -5.20
N ARG A 400 1.49 -25.45 -6.09
CA ARG A 400 0.60 -25.55 -7.27
C ARG A 400 -0.86 -25.66 -6.89
N HIS A 401 -1.20 -26.20 -5.72
CA HIS A 401 -2.57 -26.39 -5.27
C HIS A 401 -2.95 -25.55 -4.04
N LEU A 402 -2.10 -24.59 -3.64
CA LEU A 402 -2.28 -23.81 -2.42
C LEU A 402 -3.58 -22.96 -2.45
N PRO A 403 -4.55 -23.17 -1.54
CA PRO A 403 -5.75 -22.36 -1.44
C PRO A 403 -5.49 -21.02 -0.73
N LYS A 404 -6.44 -20.09 -0.87
CA LYS A 404 -6.55 -18.90 -0.02
C LYS A 404 -6.80 -19.30 1.45
N LEU A 405 -6.72 -18.33 2.36
CA LEU A 405 -6.92 -18.58 3.80
C LEU A 405 -8.37 -18.97 4.14
N ASP A 406 -9.33 -18.54 3.31
CA ASP A 406 -10.75 -18.90 3.38
C ASP A 406 -11.07 -20.26 2.74
N GLY A 407 -10.06 -21.00 2.27
CA GLY A 407 -10.23 -22.27 1.55
C GLY A 407 -10.55 -22.12 0.06
N GLY A 408 -10.81 -20.90 -0.43
CA GLY A 408 -11.12 -20.65 -1.84
C GLY A 408 -9.91 -20.80 -2.78
N PRO A 409 -10.14 -20.89 -4.10
CA PRO A 409 -9.07 -21.04 -5.08
C PRO A 409 -8.16 -19.80 -5.09
N MET A 410 -6.84 -20.02 -5.16
CA MET A 410 -5.83 -18.96 -5.27
C MET A 410 -5.29 -18.85 -6.70
N LYS A 411 -5.25 -17.62 -7.22
CA LYS A 411 -4.66 -17.33 -8.54
C LYS A 411 -3.19 -17.74 -8.62
N SER A 412 -2.78 -18.26 -9.77
CA SER A 412 -1.42 -18.74 -10.06
C SER A 412 -0.33 -17.72 -9.77
N LYS A 413 -0.59 -16.43 -10.01
CA LYS A 413 0.35 -15.35 -9.68
C LYS A 413 0.60 -15.22 -8.17
N ALA A 414 -0.43 -15.36 -7.34
CA ALA A 414 -0.30 -15.28 -5.89
C ALA A 414 0.42 -16.53 -5.33
N ARG A 415 0.10 -17.72 -5.86
CA ARG A 415 0.82 -18.97 -5.56
C ARG A 415 2.30 -18.87 -5.91
N ASN A 416 2.62 -18.39 -7.12
CA ASN A 416 4.00 -18.14 -7.56
C ASN A 416 4.72 -17.13 -6.65
N GLY A 417 4.02 -16.09 -6.20
CA GLY A 417 4.56 -15.13 -5.24
C GLY A 417 4.96 -15.78 -3.92
N LEU A 418 4.13 -16.66 -3.36
CA LEU A 418 4.41 -17.39 -2.12
C LEU A 418 5.55 -18.42 -2.31
N MET A 419 5.54 -19.17 -3.40
CA MET A 419 6.63 -20.08 -3.76
C MET A 419 7.96 -19.34 -3.90
N GLY A 420 7.95 -18.16 -4.53
CA GLY A 420 9.13 -17.28 -4.61
C GLY A 420 9.63 -16.81 -3.24
N PHE A 421 8.74 -16.58 -2.27
CA PHE A 421 9.13 -16.27 -0.88
C PHE A 421 9.78 -17.46 -0.18
N PHE A 422 9.28 -18.69 -0.39
CA PHE A 422 9.94 -19.89 0.13
C PHE A 422 11.37 -20.02 -0.39
N PHE A 423 11.57 -19.90 -1.71
CA PHE A 423 12.91 -19.94 -2.29
C PHE A 423 13.80 -18.79 -1.78
N LYS A 424 13.25 -17.59 -1.59
CA LYS A 424 14.00 -16.47 -1.00
C LYS A 424 14.59 -16.81 0.38
N VAL A 425 13.83 -17.49 1.25
CA VAL A 425 14.30 -17.90 2.58
C VAL A 425 15.33 -19.03 2.46
N LEU A 426 15.05 -20.03 1.62
CA LEU A 426 15.94 -21.18 1.43
C LEU A 426 17.30 -20.78 0.83
N ASP A 427 17.29 -19.96 -0.21
CA ASP A 427 18.49 -19.49 -0.91
C ASP A 427 19.35 -18.61 0.02
N TYR A 428 18.71 -17.77 0.84
CA TYR A 428 19.42 -17.01 1.88
C TYR A 428 20.10 -17.94 2.88
N GLY A 429 19.36 -18.92 3.43
CA GLY A 429 19.91 -19.87 4.40
C GLY A 429 21.11 -20.65 3.88
N ARG A 430 21.13 -21.00 2.59
CA ARG A 430 22.30 -21.60 1.93
C ARG A 430 23.46 -20.62 1.80
N ALA A 431 23.20 -19.44 1.26
CA ALA A 431 24.24 -18.44 1.00
C ALA A 431 24.92 -17.95 2.29
N ALA A 432 24.17 -17.87 3.40
CA ALA A 432 24.67 -17.46 4.71
C ALA A 432 25.25 -18.62 5.55
N GLY A 433 25.30 -19.85 5.01
CA GLY A 433 25.90 -21.01 5.70
C GLY A 433 25.03 -21.67 6.78
N HIS A 434 23.81 -21.19 7.01
CA HIS A 434 22.87 -21.71 8.01
C HIS A 434 22.25 -23.08 7.64
N LEU A 435 22.48 -23.54 6.40
CA LEU A 435 22.03 -24.82 5.85
C LEU A 435 23.21 -25.66 5.30
N GLY A 436 24.40 -25.57 5.93
CA GLY A 436 25.59 -26.28 5.46
C GLY A 436 25.48 -27.82 5.44
N GLY A 437 24.60 -28.40 6.26
CA GLY A 437 24.30 -29.84 6.26
C GLY A 437 23.20 -30.27 5.27
N MET A 438 22.59 -29.35 4.53
CA MET A 438 21.48 -29.67 3.64
C MET A 438 21.95 -30.37 2.36
N SER A 439 21.20 -31.40 1.95
CA SER A 439 21.42 -32.10 0.69
C SER A 439 21.38 -31.16 -0.53
N ALA A 440 22.36 -31.32 -1.44
CA ALA A 440 22.41 -30.62 -2.71
C ALA A 440 21.23 -30.99 -3.65
N TYR A 441 20.59 -32.15 -3.44
CA TYR A 441 19.47 -32.61 -4.26
C TYR A 441 18.15 -31.92 -3.91
N PHE A 442 18.04 -31.27 -2.75
CA PHE A 442 16.87 -30.47 -2.37
C PHE A 442 16.89 -29.07 -3.03
N ALA A 443 17.20 -28.98 -4.32
CA ALA A 443 17.41 -27.73 -5.03
C ALA A 443 16.26 -27.37 -5.99
N ARG A 444 16.17 -26.09 -6.35
CA ARG A 444 15.22 -25.61 -7.36
C ARG A 444 15.64 -26.07 -8.75
N HIS A 445 14.67 -26.43 -9.58
CA HIS A 445 14.84 -26.83 -10.98
C HIS A 445 13.87 -26.06 -11.89
N PRO A 446 14.16 -25.87 -13.19
CA PRO A 446 13.25 -25.20 -14.14
C PRO A 446 11.83 -25.79 -14.21
N SER A 447 11.67 -27.08 -13.92
CA SER A 447 10.34 -27.73 -13.82
C SER A 447 9.53 -27.27 -12.61
N HIS A 448 10.13 -26.61 -11.61
CA HIS A 448 9.46 -26.04 -10.44
C HIS A 448 8.80 -24.71 -10.78
N ALA A 449 7.88 -24.76 -11.72
CA ALA A 449 7.05 -23.66 -12.15
C ALA A 449 5.57 -23.98 -11.88
N ILE A 450 4.80 -22.93 -11.58
CA ILE A 450 3.34 -22.98 -11.60
C ILE A 450 2.93 -22.41 -12.95
N ALA A 451 2.26 -23.23 -13.75
CA ALA A 451 1.76 -22.82 -15.04
C ALA A 451 0.86 -21.57 -14.89
N PRO A 452 0.97 -20.58 -15.80
CA PRO A 452 0.00 -19.51 -15.84
C PRO A 452 -1.39 -20.10 -16.09
N GLU A 453 -2.39 -19.62 -15.36
CA GLU A 453 -3.79 -19.87 -15.72
C GLU A 453 -4.03 -19.34 -17.13
N GLU A 454 -4.62 -20.17 -17.99
CA GLU A 454 -5.24 -19.69 -19.21
C GLU A 454 -6.39 -18.77 -18.78
N VAL A 455 -6.19 -17.47 -18.96
CA VAL A 455 -7.24 -16.49 -18.73
C VAL A 455 -8.24 -16.68 -19.88
N SER A 456 -9.46 -17.10 -19.55
CA SER A 456 -10.55 -17.17 -20.51
C SER A 456 -10.72 -15.81 -21.20
N GLU A 457 -11.07 -15.80 -22.48
CA GLU A 457 -11.43 -14.55 -23.19
C GLU A 457 -12.60 -13.82 -22.49
N GLU A 458 -13.45 -14.56 -21.77
CA GLU A 458 -14.55 -14.02 -20.95
C GLU A 458 -14.03 -13.32 -19.67
N ASP A 459 -12.94 -13.82 -19.07
CA ASP A 459 -12.29 -13.21 -17.90
C ASP A 459 -11.48 -11.94 -18.23
N GLU A 460 -11.11 -11.74 -19.50
CA GLU A 460 -10.51 -10.48 -19.99
C GLU A 460 -11.59 -9.42 -20.23
N ALA A 461 -12.73 -9.81 -20.84
CA ALA A 461 -13.87 -8.94 -21.11
C ALA A 461 -14.59 -8.47 -19.83
N GLY A 462 -14.73 -9.34 -18.83
CA GLY A 462 -15.42 -9.03 -17.57
C GLY A 462 -14.74 -7.99 -16.66
N ARG A 463 -13.56 -7.48 -17.03
CA ARG A 463 -12.79 -6.52 -16.24
C ARG A 463 -13.14 -5.06 -16.51
N ALA A 464 -13.68 -4.76 -17.70
CA ALA A 464 -14.24 -3.45 -18.00
C ALA A 464 -15.68 -3.38 -17.47
N LEU A 465 -16.05 -2.23 -16.93
CA LEU A 465 -17.44 -1.87 -16.64
C LEU A 465 -18.13 -1.46 -17.95
N PRO A 466 -19.38 -1.89 -18.19
CA PRO A 466 -20.22 -1.36 -19.26
C PRO A 466 -20.39 0.16 -19.15
N GLU A 467 -20.57 0.84 -20.29
CA GLU A 467 -20.72 2.30 -20.31
C GLU A 467 -21.99 2.75 -19.57
N ASP A 468 -23.08 1.99 -19.68
CA ASP A 468 -24.33 2.26 -18.96
C ASP A 468 -24.15 2.24 -17.43
N VAL A 469 -23.32 1.32 -16.92
CA VAL A 469 -23.00 1.26 -15.48
C VAL A 469 -22.18 2.49 -15.06
N ILE A 470 -21.31 3.01 -15.93
CA ILE A 470 -20.55 4.24 -15.66
C ILE A 470 -21.50 5.45 -15.64
N TYR A 471 -22.46 5.54 -16.56
CA TYR A 471 -23.47 6.60 -16.52
C TYR A 471 -24.31 6.55 -15.25
N GLN A 472 -24.76 5.37 -14.82
CA GLN A 472 -25.50 5.22 -13.56
C GLN A 472 -24.66 5.62 -12.33
N LEU A 473 -23.34 5.38 -12.35
CA LEU A 473 -22.43 5.88 -11.31
C LEU A 473 -22.30 7.40 -11.35
N ASP A 474 -22.22 7.98 -12.55
CA ASP A 474 -22.14 9.44 -12.73
C ASP A 474 -23.41 10.16 -12.26
N ASP A 475 -24.59 9.60 -12.52
CA ASP A 475 -25.88 10.09 -12.01
C ASP A 475 -25.99 10.02 -10.48
N GLN A 476 -25.16 9.19 -9.85
CA GLN A 476 -25.12 8.95 -8.41
C GLN A 476 -23.87 9.53 -7.74
N ILE A 477 -23.10 10.37 -8.45
CA ILE A 477 -21.82 10.90 -8.00
C ILE A 477 -21.93 11.74 -6.72
N GLN A 478 -23.09 12.36 -6.44
CA GLN A 478 -23.40 13.08 -5.20
C GLN A 478 -23.27 12.21 -3.93
N LEU A 479 -23.33 10.89 -4.07
CA LEU A 479 -23.21 9.94 -2.95
C LEU A 479 -21.75 9.62 -2.61
N ILE A 480 -20.80 9.94 -3.49
CA ILE A 480 -19.39 9.58 -3.30
C ILE A 480 -18.81 10.26 -2.05
N GLY A 481 -18.01 9.53 -1.27
CA GLY A 481 -17.40 10.04 -0.05
C GLY A 481 -18.31 10.04 1.19
N ARG A 482 -19.60 9.69 1.09
CA ARG A 482 -20.45 9.45 2.27
C ARG A 482 -19.85 8.35 3.15
N GLY A 483 -19.80 8.60 4.47
CA GLY A 483 -19.22 7.67 5.44
C GLY A 483 -17.69 7.55 5.39
N VAL A 484 -17.02 8.25 4.48
CA VAL A 484 -15.55 8.28 4.39
C VAL A 484 -15.01 9.41 5.27
N THR A 485 -13.98 9.12 6.07
CA THR A 485 -13.25 10.14 6.84
C THR A 485 -11.83 10.26 6.30
N HIS A 486 -11.34 11.50 6.14
CA HIS A 486 -9.99 11.74 5.64
C HIS A 486 -9.31 12.91 6.34
N GLY A 487 -8.46 12.59 7.32
CA GLY A 487 -7.73 13.59 8.08
C GLY A 487 -8.65 14.54 8.84
N ARG A 488 -8.45 15.85 8.66
CA ARG A 488 -9.26 16.91 9.27
C ARG A 488 -10.27 17.54 8.31
N MET A 489 -10.44 16.96 7.11
CA MET A 489 -11.37 17.48 6.11
C MET A 489 -12.81 17.34 6.59
N THR A 490 -13.66 18.31 6.24
CA THR A 490 -15.12 18.20 6.43
C THR A 490 -15.72 17.17 5.46
N PRO A 491 -16.93 16.64 5.71
CA PRO A 491 -17.58 15.73 4.78
C PRO A 491 -17.68 16.26 3.34
N GLU A 492 -17.92 17.56 3.17
CA GLU A 492 -18.01 18.22 1.86
C GLU A 492 -16.63 18.27 1.17
N GLU A 493 -15.57 18.53 1.91
CA GLU A 493 -14.20 18.50 1.39
C GLU A 493 -13.76 17.08 1.01
N VAL A 494 -14.17 16.07 1.79
CA VAL A 494 -13.96 14.65 1.47
C VAL A 494 -14.72 14.27 0.20
N HIS A 495 -15.97 14.72 0.05
CA HIS A 495 -16.79 14.49 -1.14
C HIS A 495 -16.07 15.00 -2.40
N GLU A 496 -15.63 16.28 -2.40
CA GLU A 496 -14.93 16.88 -3.54
C GLU A 496 -13.61 16.17 -3.87
N MET A 497 -12.86 15.74 -2.85
CA MET A 497 -11.66 14.93 -3.06
C MET A 497 -11.98 13.59 -3.72
N CYS A 498 -12.97 12.86 -3.18
CA CYS A 498 -13.36 11.54 -3.67
C CYS A 498 -13.89 11.62 -5.11
N ARG A 499 -14.70 12.64 -5.40
CA ARG A 499 -15.22 12.95 -6.72
C ARG A 499 -14.09 13.15 -7.73
N ALA A 500 -13.13 14.02 -7.41
CA ALA A 500 -11.98 14.26 -8.30
C ALA A 500 -11.13 13.00 -8.52
N VAL A 501 -10.96 12.15 -7.51
CA VAL A 501 -10.27 10.86 -7.66
C VAL A 501 -11.00 9.95 -8.64
N TYR A 502 -12.32 9.82 -8.52
CA TYR A 502 -13.14 8.99 -9.40
C TYR A 502 -13.13 9.50 -10.86
N GLU A 503 -13.45 10.78 -11.06
CA GLU A 503 -13.48 11.41 -12.38
C GLU A 503 -12.11 11.27 -13.08
N LEU A 504 -10.99 11.46 -12.37
CA LEU A 504 -9.66 11.24 -12.95
C LEU A 504 -9.38 9.78 -13.30
N LEU A 505 -9.84 8.81 -12.51
CA LEU A 505 -9.69 7.38 -12.85
C LEU A 505 -10.47 7.03 -14.12
N ARG A 506 -11.71 7.52 -14.22
CA ARG A 506 -12.64 7.32 -15.34
C ARG A 506 -12.12 7.96 -16.62
N ASP A 507 -11.69 9.21 -16.55
CA ASP A 507 -11.40 10.04 -17.73
C ASP A 507 -10.01 9.80 -18.31
N THR A 508 -9.06 9.28 -17.53
CA THR A 508 -7.65 9.19 -17.95
C THR A 508 -7.14 7.77 -18.12
N GLY A 509 -7.86 6.78 -17.58
CA GLY A 509 -7.42 5.38 -17.51
C GLY A 509 -6.09 5.17 -16.77
N ARG A 510 -5.63 6.14 -15.95
CA ARG A 510 -4.39 6.01 -15.18
C ARG A 510 -4.56 5.02 -14.03
N ARG A 511 -3.45 4.44 -13.58
CA ARG A 511 -3.45 3.50 -12.46
C ARG A 511 -3.76 4.24 -11.16
N PRO A 512 -4.34 3.57 -10.14
CA PRO A 512 -4.68 4.24 -8.88
C PRO A 512 -3.50 4.95 -8.21
N TYR A 513 -2.30 4.37 -8.28
CA TYR A 513 -1.10 5.03 -7.73
C TYR A 513 -0.65 6.24 -8.55
N GLU A 514 -0.91 6.27 -9.85
CA GLU A 514 -0.53 7.37 -10.75
C GLU A 514 -1.41 8.58 -10.47
N ILE A 515 -2.72 8.37 -10.26
CA ILE A 515 -3.65 9.42 -9.79
C ILE A 515 -3.25 9.92 -8.40
N ALA A 516 -2.99 9.00 -7.47
CA ALA A 516 -2.67 9.35 -6.11
C ALA A 516 -1.33 10.10 -5.95
N GLU A 517 -0.40 9.94 -6.89
CA GLU A 517 0.91 10.61 -6.93
C GLU A 517 0.94 11.90 -7.76
N LEU A 518 -0.19 12.32 -8.37
CA LEU A 518 -0.25 13.54 -9.17
C LEU A 518 0.27 14.76 -8.40
N ARG A 519 0.96 15.65 -9.12
CA ARG A 519 1.52 16.89 -8.60
C ARG A 519 0.49 18.03 -8.72
N VAL A 520 0.63 19.07 -7.90
CA VAL A 520 -0.22 20.28 -8.02
C VAL A 520 -0.07 20.93 -9.40
N GLY A 521 1.15 20.97 -9.95
CA GLY A 521 1.41 21.43 -11.32
C GLY A 521 1.27 20.33 -12.37
N CYS A 522 0.26 19.46 -12.25
CA CYS A 522 0.04 18.37 -13.20
C CYS A 522 -0.58 18.84 -14.52
N LEU A 523 -1.06 20.08 -14.64
CA LEU A 523 -1.64 20.61 -15.87
C LEU A 523 -0.64 21.51 -16.60
N LYS A 524 -0.54 21.33 -17.92
CA LYS A 524 0.23 22.18 -18.83
C LYS A 524 -0.62 22.49 -20.06
N LYS A 525 -0.65 23.77 -20.43
CA LYS A 525 -1.25 24.21 -21.70
C LYS A 525 -0.21 24.12 -22.82
N GLU A 526 -0.53 23.40 -23.90
CA GLU A 526 0.28 23.35 -25.12
C GLU A 526 -0.59 23.79 -26.30
N GLY A 527 -0.45 25.06 -26.72
CA GLY A 527 -1.30 25.66 -27.75
C GLY A 527 -2.77 25.73 -27.32
N LYS A 528 -3.64 25.00 -28.05
CA LYS A 528 -5.07 24.86 -27.74
C LYS A 528 -5.38 23.63 -26.87
N GLU A 529 -4.43 22.73 -26.67
CA GLU A 529 -4.63 21.48 -25.93
C GLU A 529 -4.23 21.63 -24.46
N GLN A 530 -4.93 20.89 -23.60
CA GLN A 530 -4.64 20.77 -22.17
C GLN A 530 -4.01 19.40 -21.91
N ILE A 531 -2.82 19.41 -21.29
CA ILE A 531 -2.00 18.22 -21.09
C ILE A 531 -1.89 17.91 -19.60
N LEU A 532 -2.23 16.68 -19.21
CA LEU A 532 -1.95 16.11 -17.90
C LEU A 532 -0.54 15.50 -17.86
N ILE A 533 0.27 15.91 -16.89
CA ILE A 533 1.61 15.42 -16.61
C ILE A 533 1.56 14.44 -15.44
N TRP A 534 2.05 13.22 -15.65
CA TRP A 534 2.04 12.15 -14.63
C TRP A 534 3.27 11.23 -14.71
N ASP A 535 3.50 10.41 -13.68
CA ASP A 535 4.68 9.53 -13.59
C ASP A 535 4.32 8.03 -13.66
N ASN A 536 4.89 7.28 -14.61
CA ASN A 536 4.81 5.83 -14.67
C ASN A 536 5.99 5.16 -13.96
N ARG A 537 5.87 5.00 -12.64
CA ARG A 537 6.93 4.35 -11.85
C ARG A 537 7.06 2.86 -12.14
N LYS A 538 5.98 2.17 -12.54
CA LYS A 538 6.02 0.74 -12.91
C LYS A 538 6.96 0.49 -14.09
N ALA A 539 6.95 1.37 -15.08
CA ALA A 539 7.83 1.29 -16.24
C ALA A 539 9.13 2.12 -16.10
N ARG A 540 9.30 2.81 -14.96
CA ARG A 540 10.38 3.78 -14.69
C ARG A 540 10.43 4.93 -15.71
N ARG A 541 9.26 5.42 -16.15
CA ARG A 541 9.13 6.56 -17.08
C ARG A 541 8.36 7.69 -16.41
N ASN A 542 9.02 8.81 -16.13
CA ASN A 542 8.42 9.95 -15.45
C ASN A 542 8.00 11.05 -16.45
N ARG A 543 7.15 11.98 -16.02
CA ARG A 543 6.68 13.15 -16.78
C ARG A 543 6.06 12.80 -18.13
N ARG A 544 5.19 11.78 -18.16
CA ARG A 544 4.39 11.43 -19.33
C ARG A 544 3.32 12.50 -19.56
N HIS A 545 3.02 12.76 -20.82
CA HIS A 545 2.02 13.74 -21.24
C HIS A 545 0.78 12.98 -21.73
N LEU A 546 -0.39 13.43 -21.31
CA LEU A 546 -1.68 12.90 -21.73
C LEU A 546 -2.61 14.08 -22.07
N PRO A 547 -3.05 14.23 -23.33
CA PRO A 547 -4.10 15.17 -23.66
C PRO A 547 -5.38 14.85 -22.88
N VAL A 548 -6.00 15.86 -22.29
CA VAL A 548 -7.23 15.74 -21.48
C VAL A 548 -8.28 16.75 -21.93
N THR A 549 -9.55 16.45 -21.65
CA THR A 549 -10.69 17.30 -21.99
C THR A 549 -10.79 18.50 -21.04
N SER A 550 -11.55 19.52 -21.43
CA SER A 550 -11.87 20.66 -20.57
C SER A 550 -12.55 20.23 -19.27
N GLU A 551 -13.44 19.24 -19.32
CA GLU A 551 -14.14 18.70 -18.15
C GLU A 551 -13.16 18.09 -17.13
N THR A 552 -12.16 17.32 -17.59
CA THR A 552 -11.13 16.77 -16.70
C THR A 552 -10.25 17.87 -16.10
N VAL A 553 -10.02 18.96 -16.82
CA VAL A 553 -9.32 20.14 -16.30
C VAL A 553 -10.15 20.83 -15.21
N GLU A 554 -11.43 21.06 -15.47
CA GLU A 554 -12.37 21.66 -14.49
C GLU A 554 -12.44 20.84 -13.21
N THR A 555 -12.44 19.50 -13.30
CA THR A 555 -12.34 18.60 -12.14
C THR A 555 -11.11 18.88 -11.29
N ILE A 556 -9.93 19.03 -11.92
CA ILE A 556 -8.68 19.31 -11.20
C ILE A 556 -8.74 20.72 -10.59
N GLU A 557 -9.23 21.72 -11.32
CA GLU A 557 -9.33 23.10 -10.85
C GLU A 557 -10.32 23.27 -9.69
N ARG A 558 -11.48 22.58 -9.75
CA ARG A 558 -12.47 22.50 -8.67
C ARG A 558 -11.83 21.94 -7.41
N TRP A 559 -11.14 20.81 -7.52
CA TRP A 559 -10.43 20.21 -6.38
C TRP A 559 -9.31 21.13 -5.86
N LEU A 560 -8.52 21.76 -6.74
CA LEU A 560 -7.46 22.70 -6.33
C LEU A 560 -8.03 23.88 -5.53
N THR A 561 -9.24 24.35 -5.88
CA THR A 561 -9.93 25.43 -5.17
C THR A 561 -10.30 25.04 -3.74
N VAL A 562 -10.82 23.82 -3.53
CA VAL A 562 -11.09 23.27 -2.19
C VAL A 562 -9.77 23.06 -1.45
N ARG A 563 -8.82 22.38 -2.09
CA ARG A 563 -7.50 22.07 -1.53
C ARG A 563 -6.74 23.30 -1.03
N ALA A 564 -6.85 24.45 -1.71
CA ALA A 564 -6.19 25.69 -1.31
C ALA A 564 -6.65 26.22 0.06
N LYS A 565 -7.83 25.80 0.53
CA LYS A 565 -8.40 26.18 1.84
C LYS A 565 -8.01 25.22 2.97
N LEU A 566 -7.49 24.04 2.63
CA LEU A 566 -7.20 22.97 3.60
C LEU A 566 -5.93 23.24 4.41
N ASP A 567 -5.94 22.80 5.68
CA ASP A 567 -4.73 22.69 6.50
C ASP A 567 -3.97 21.42 6.09
N LEU A 568 -3.01 21.56 5.17
CA LEU A 568 -2.31 20.43 4.57
C LEU A 568 -1.31 19.80 5.55
N PRO A 569 -1.24 18.46 5.63
CA PRO A 569 -0.17 17.77 6.34
C PRO A 569 1.22 18.19 5.81
N THR A 570 2.17 18.43 6.71
CA THR A 570 3.54 18.81 6.35
C THR A 570 4.16 17.85 5.33
N GLY A 571 4.68 18.38 4.22
CA GLY A 571 5.35 17.62 3.17
C GLY A 571 4.42 17.10 2.06
N SER A 572 3.12 17.42 2.13
CA SER A 572 2.12 17.09 1.10
C SER A 572 1.83 18.22 0.12
N GLU A 573 2.47 19.38 0.28
CA GLU A 573 2.18 20.62 -0.44
C GLU A 573 2.38 20.46 -1.96
N GLY A 574 3.34 19.62 -2.37
CA GLY A 574 3.63 19.35 -3.77
C GLY A 574 2.76 18.28 -4.45
N TYR A 575 1.76 17.70 -3.77
CA TYR A 575 0.91 16.63 -4.31
C TYR A 575 -0.56 17.08 -4.41
N LEU A 576 -1.23 16.64 -5.47
CA LEU A 576 -2.63 16.97 -5.75
C LEU A 576 -3.55 16.42 -4.65
N PHE A 577 -3.34 15.18 -4.21
CA PHE A 577 -4.15 14.56 -3.16
C PHE A 577 -3.33 14.37 -1.88
N PRO A 578 -3.63 15.11 -0.78
CA PRO A 578 -2.90 14.99 0.48
C PRO A 578 -3.27 13.71 1.25
N PRO A 579 -2.40 13.22 2.15
CA PRO A 579 -2.67 12.03 2.95
C PRO A 579 -3.63 12.33 4.11
N ALA A 580 -4.22 11.29 4.71
CA ALA A 580 -5.13 11.43 5.86
C ALA A 580 -4.42 11.78 7.19
N GLY A 581 -3.09 11.79 7.27
CA GLY A 581 -2.35 11.85 8.54
C GLY A 581 -1.20 12.87 8.58
N GLU A 582 -0.95 13.45 9.76
CA GLU A 582 -0.01 14.57 9.99
C GLU A 582 1.44 14.15 10.28
N ASN A 583 1.71 12.84 10.34
CA ASN A 583 2.97 12.29 10.82
C ASN A 583 4.15 12.43 9.85
N GLY A 584 3.96 13.05 8.68
CA GLY A 584 5.01 13.40 7.70
C GLY A 584 5.65 12.21 6.96
N GLN A 585 5.20 10.97 7.22
CA GLN A 585 5.70 9.77 6.53
C GLN A 585 5.02 9.55 5.18
N LEU A 586 3.75 9.94 5.07
CA LEU A 586 3.00 9.92 3.83
C LEU A 586 2.94 11.34 3.30
N ARG A 587 3.14 11.50 2.00
CA ARG A 587 3.11 12.81 1.34
C ARG A 587 1.88 12.99 0.44
N HIS A 588 1.20 11.90 0.12
CA HIS A 588 0.05 11.89 -0.77
C HIS A 588 -0.90 10.73 -0.44
N LEU A 589 -2.07 10.77 -1.05
CA LEU A 589 -3.06 9.70 -1.02
C LEU A 589 -2.45 8.37 -1.49
N LEU A 590 -2.94 7.25 -0.95
CA LEU A 590 -2.42 5.92 -1.28
C LEU A 590 -3.36 5.15 -2.19
N PRO A 591 -2.85 4.19 -2.99
CA PRO A 591 -3.68 3.31 -3.79
C PRO A 591 -4.70 2.53 -2.94
N GLU A 592 -4.32 2.12 -1.72
CA GLU A 592 -5.22 1.42 -0.81
C GLU A 592 -6.36 2.33 -0.31
N GLN A 593 -6.11 3.64 -0.18
CA GLN A 593 -7.14 4.62 0.18
C GLN A 593 -8.05 4.91 -1.01
N VAL A 594 -7.50 5.01 -2.22
CA VAL A 594 -8.29 5.11 -3.46
C VAL A 594 -9.24 3.92 -3.61
N ALA A 595 -8.75 2.71 -3.34
CA ALA A 595 -9.59 1.51 -3.34
C ALA A 595 -10.67 1.57 -2.26
N GLY A 596 -10.34 2.04 -1.06
CA GLY A 596 -11.31 2.24 0.02
C GLY A 596 -12.41 3.25 -0.34
N ILE A 597 -12.07 4.35 -1.03
CA ILE A 597 -13.03 5.36 -1.49
C ILE A 597 -14.04 4.75 -2.47
N ILE A 598 -13.55 4.08 -3.51
CA ILE A 598 -14.42 3.47 -4.53
C ILE A 598 -15.28 2.36 -3.91
N ARG A 599 -14.70 1.54 -3.03
CA ARG A 599 -15.43 0.45 -2.36
C ARG A 599 -16.52 0.99 -1.45
N ALA A 600 -16.20 1.98 -0.60
CA ALA A 600 -17.17 2.58 0.31
C ALA A 600 -18.35 3.19 -0.43
N TRP A 601 -18.14 3.75 -1.63
CA TRP A 601 -19.22 4.28 -2.46
C TRP A 601 -20.04 3.16 -3.11
N ALA A 602 -19.40 2.17 -3.73
CA ALA A 602 -20.08 1.05 -4.38
C ALA A 602 -20.85 0.12 -3.41
N ASP A 603 -20.50 0.13 -2.13
CA ASP A 603 -21.17 -0.62 -1.06
C ASP A 603 -22.33 0.14 -0.39
N LEU A 604 -22.59 1.40 -0.76
CA LEU A 604 -23.71 2.14 -0.18
C LEU A 604 -25.04 1.51 -0.61
N GLU A 605 -25.94 1.28 0.33
CA GLU A 605 -27.29 0.77 0.06
C GLU A 605 -28.08 1.67 -0.90
N ASP A 606 -27.84 2.98 -0.85
CA ASP A 606 -28.44 3.97 -1.75
C ASP A 606 -27.95 3.86 -3.20
N VAL A 607 -26.82 3.17 -3.45
CA VAL A 607 -26.24 3.02 -4.78
C VAL A 607 -26.84 1.79 -5.46
N VAL A 608 -27.79 2.03 -6.38
CA VAL A 608 -28.43 0.98 -7.16
C VAL A 608 -27.90 1.01 -8.57
N LEU A 609 -27.32 -0.11 -9.02
CA LEU A 609 -26.76 -0.26 -10.35
C LEU A 609 -27.39 -1.48 -11.03
N LEU A 610 -27.76 -1.32 -12.29
CA LEU A 610 -28.46 -2.32 -13.09
C LEU A 610 -27.60 -2.75 -14.27
N ASP A 611 -27.56 -4.04 -14.56
CA ASP A 611 -26.90 -4.61 -15.74
C ASP A 611 -27.79 -4.45 -16.99
N GLU A 612 -27.23 -4.59 -18.19
CA GLU A 612 -28.00 -4.52 -19.45
C GLU A 612 -28.92 -5.72 -19.64
N GLU A 613 -28.65 -6.83 -18.94
CA GLU A 613 -29.45 -8.05 -19.01
C GLU A 613 -30.76 -7.93 -18.22
N PHE A 614 -31.83 -8.52 -18.76
CA PHE A 614 -33.15 -8.59 -18.13
C PHE A 614 -33.37 -9.94 -17.47
N GLY A 615 -33.94 -9.92 -16.26
CA GLY A 615 -34.36 -11.10 -15.53
C GLY A 615 -35.62 -11.74 -16.11
N PRO A 616 -35.99 -12.94 -15.61
CA PRO A 616 -37.19 -13.66 -16.07
C PRO A 616 -38.51 -12.89 -15.90
N ASP A 617 -38.53 -11.89 -15.02
CA ASP A 617 -39.67 -11.02 -14.73
C ASP A 617 -39.71 -9.75 -15.60
N GLY A 618 -38.77 -9.58 -16.53
CA GLY A 618 -38.67 -8.43 -17.41
C GLY A 618 -38.06 -7.17 -16.76
N THR A 619 -37.52 -7.28 -15.54
CA THR A 619 -36.76 -6.20 -14.89
C THR A 619 -35.27 -6.33 -15.16
N ARG A 620 -34.52 -5.22 -15.16
CA ARG A 620 -33.05 -5.28 -15.32
C ARG A 620 -32.42 -5.91 -14.08
N VAL A 621 -31.47 -6.82 -14.27
CA VAL A 621 -30.81 -7.49 -13.15
C VAL A 621 -29.86 -6.53 -12.41
N PRO A 622 -29.71 -6.64 -11.08
CA PRO A 622 -28.71 -5.84 -10.35
C PRO A 622 -27.29 -6.13 -10.81
N PHE A 623 -26.48 -5.08 -10.98
CA PHE A 623 -25.07 -5.21 -11.31
C PHE A 623 -24.25 -5.63 -10.09
N ASP A 624 -23.29 -6.55 -10.28
CA ASP A 624 -22.41 -6.98 -9.20
C ASP A 624 -21.43 -5.87 -8.78
N ALA A 625 -21.72 -5.24 -7.63
CA ALA A 625 -20.90 -4.19 -7.06
C ALA A 625 -19.44 -4.64 -6.83
N ALA A 626 -19.14 -5.93 -6.64
CA ALA A 626 -17.76 -6.43 -6.47
C ALA A 626 -16.88 -6.19 -7.70
N ARG A 627 -17.48 -5.97 -8.88
CA ARG A 627 -16.78 -5.61 -10.13
C ARG A 627 -16.36 -4.13 -10.17
N ILE A 628 -16.83 -3.31 -9.23
CA ILE A 628 -16.50 -1.89 -9.13
C ILE A 628 -15.28 -1.71 -8.22
N PHE A 629 -14.12 -1.53 -8.85
CA PHE A 629 -12.86 -1.27 -8.17
C PHE A 629 -11.98 -0.36 -9.04
N PRO A 630 -10.99 0.36 -8.47
CA PRO A 630 -10.28 1.43 -9.19
C PRO A 630 -9.63 1.03 -10.53
N TYR A 631 -9.19 -0.22 -10.66
CA TYR A 631 -8.53 -0.69 -11.89
C TYR A 631 -9.55 -1.05 -12.98
N ALA A 632 -10.83 -1.23 -12.66
CA ALA A 632 -11.91 -1.44 -13.61
C ALA A 632 -12.08 -0.22 -14.53
N PHE A 633 -11.98 1.00 -14.00
CA PHE A 633 -12.03 2.24 -14.81
C PHE A 633 -10.91 2.32 -15.85
N ARG A 634 -9.71 1.81 -15.53
CA ARG A 634 -8.62 1.69 -16.51
C ARG A 634 -8.97 0.71 -17.63
N HIS A 635 -9.61 -0.41 -17.29
CA HIS A 635 -10.08 -1.38 -18.28
C HIS A 635 -11.20 -0.78 -19.14
N SER A 636 -12.21 -0.13 -18.55
CA SER A 636 -13.28 0.57 -19.27
C SER A 636 -12.75 1.64 -20.21
N PHE A 637 -11.85 2.51 -19.74
CA PHE A 637 -11.22 3.52 -20.57
C PHE A 637 -10.55 2.90 -21.80
N CYS A 638 -9.77 1.83 -21.59
CA CYS A 638 -9.09 1.16 -22.69
C CYS A 638 -10.08 0.48 -23.66
N GLN A 639 -11.11 -0.17 -23.13
CA GLN A 639 -12.12 -0.86 -23.93
C GLN A 639 -12.93 0.13 -24.78
N ARG A 640 -13.37 1.25 -24.20
CA ARG A 640 -14.10 2.32 -24.92
C ARG A 640 -13.32 2.84 -26.13
N HIS A 641 -12.02 3.07 -25.97
CA HIS A 641 -11.16 3.52 -27.08
C HIS A 641 -10.93 2.43 -28.13
N ALA A 642 -10.79 1.18 -27.71
CA ALA A 642 -10.70 0.05 -28.64
C ALA A 642 -12.01 -0.12 -29.44
N ASP A 643 -13.16 0.02 -28.79
CA ASP A 643 -14.49 -0.07 -29.41
C ASP A 643 -14.76 1.10 -30.37
N ALA A 644 -14.25 2.29 -30.05
CA ALA A 644 -14.22 3.46 -30.92
C ALA A 644 -13.28 3.30 -32.14
N GLY A 645 -12.54 2.20 -32.23
CA GLY A 645 -11.69 1.88 -33.38
C GLY A 645 -10.35 2.62 -33.41
N ILE A 646 -9.88 3.15 -32.27
CA ILE A 646 -8.53 3.72 -32.16
C ILE A 646 -7.52 2.64 -32.53
N ASP A 647 -6.45 3.00 -33.26
CA ASP A 647 -5.42 2.05 -33.66
C ASP A 647 -4.71 1.43 -32.43
N PRO A 648 -4.39 0.12 -32.42
CA PRO A 648 -3.73 -0.53 -31.30
C PRO A 648 -2.42 0.12 -30.84
N ASP A 649 -1.63 0.69 -31.76
CA ASP A 649 -0.37 1.35 -31.42
C ASP A 649 -0.62 2.71 -30.74
N VAL A 650 -1.62 3.45 -31.20
CA VAL A 650 -2.06 4.71 -30.60
C VAL A 650 -2.63 4.46 -29.20
N LEU A 651 -3.46 3.44 -29.03
CA LEU A 651 -4.00 3.07 -27.72
C LEU A 651 -2.90 2.55 -26.78
N ARG A 652 -1.90 1.83 -27.29
CA ARG A 652 -0.73 1.40 -26.50
C ARG A 652 0.03 2.60 -25.95
N GLU A 653 0.23 3.64 -26.77
CA GLU A 653 0.87 4.88 -26.35
C GLU A 653 0.02 5.63 -25.32
N LEU A 654 -1.29 5.78 -25.58
CA LEU A 654 -2.26 6.41 -24.68
C LEU A 654 -2.26 5.74 -23.30
N MET A 655 -2.25 4.41 -23.25
CA MET A 655 -2.22 3.62 -22.01
C MET A 655 -0.83 3.49 -21.38
N ASP A 656 0.21 3.93 -22.09
CA ASP A 656 1.63 3.77 -21.74
C ASP A 656 2.00 2.31 -21.40
N HIS A 657 1.55 1.37 -22.25
CA HIS A 657 1.88 -0.05 -22.17
C HIS A 657 3.26 -0.33 -22.77
N ARG A 658 4.03 -1.25 -22.16
CA ARG A 658 5.34 -1.68 -22.69
C ARG A 658 5.22 -2.76 -23.77
N SER A 659 4.18 -3.60 -23.70
CA SER A 659 4.00 -4.74 -24.59
C SER A 659 2.69 -4.57 -25.37
N GLU A 660 2.75 -4.76 -26.69
CA GLU A 660 1.60 -4.79 -27.59
C GLU A 660 0.59 -5.87 -27.19
N ALA A 661 1.06 -7.03 -26.70
CA ALA A 661 0.20 -8.11 -26.22
C ALA A 661 -0.76 -7.66 -25.10
N THR A 662 -0.38 -6.67 -24.29
CA THR A 662 -1.22 -6.12 -23.22
C THR A 662 -2.32 -5.19 -23.76
N THR A 663 -2.11 -4.56 -24.92
CA THR A 663 -3.12 -3.72 -25.58
C THR A 663 -4.00 -4.56 -26.51
N ALA A 664 -3.42 -5.57 -27.17
CA ALA A 664 -4.13 -6.45 -28.09
C ALA A 664 -5.30 -7.20 -27.45
N CYS A 665 -5.29 -7.43 -26.13
CA CYS A 665 -6.40 -8.09 -25.44
C CYS A 665 -7.74 -7.32 -25.55
N TYR A 666 -7.72 -5.99 -25.64
CA TYR A 666 -8.94 -5.18 -25.74
C TYR A 666 -9.57 -5.17 -27.14
N TYR A 667 -8.79 -5.54 -28.16
CA TYR A 667 -9.26 -5.69 -29.54
C TYR A 667 -9.71 -7.11 -29.86
N LYS A 668 -9.48 -8.06 -28.95
CA LYS A 668 -10.00 -9.41 -29.11
C LYS A 668 -11.52 -9.34 -28.97
N ILE A 669 -12.21 -9.54 -30.08
CA ILE A 669 -13.67 -9.72 -30.08
C ILE A 669 -13.98 -10.91 -29.18
N THR A 670 -14.80 -10.68 -28.15
CA THR A 670 -15.13 -11.69 -27.15
C THR A 670 -15.76 -12.92 -27.82
N ALA A 671 -15.50 -14.11 -27.27
CA ALA A 671 -16.11 -15.35 -27.75
C ALA A 671 -17.66 -15.24 -27.78
N LYS A 672 -18.28 -14.53 -26.83
CA LYS A 672 -19.72 -14.23 -26.78
C LYS A 672 -20.16 -13.44 -28.02
N ARG A 673 -19.54 -12.30 -28.31
CA ARG A 673 -19.91 -11.43 -29.45
C ARG A 673 -19.66 -12.10 -30.79
N LYS A 674 -18.58 -12.90 -30.90
CA LYS A 674 -18.33 -13.75 -32.07
C LYS A 674 -19.42 -14.83 -32.22
N ARG A 675 -19.82 -15.48 -31.12
CA ARG A 675 -20.84 -16.54 -31.10
C ARG A 675 -22.23 -15.98 -31.45
N GLU A 676 -22.59 -14.79 -30.96
CA GLU A 676 -23.82 -14.08 -31.30
C GLU A 676 -23.87 -13.70 -32.78
N ALA A 677 -22.80 -13.10 -33.31
CA ALA A 677 -22.72 -12.78 -34.73
C ALA A 677 -22.80 -14.03 -35.62
N VAL A 678 -22.19 -15.15 -35.22
CA VAL A 678 -22.35 -16.45 -35.90
C VAL A 678 -23.78 -16.98 -35.79
N ASN A 679 -24.46 -16.79 -34.65
CA ASN A 679 -25.84 -17.24 -34.47
C ASN A 679 -26.82 -16.54 -35.39
N VAL A 680 -26.59 -15.25 -35.66
CA VAL A 680 -27.32 -14.51 -36.69
C VAL A 680 -26.90 -15.01 -38.07
N MET A 681 -25.60 -14.97 -38.39
CA MET A 681 -25.14 -15.19 -39.77
C MET A 681 -25.37 -16.60 -40.30
N ARG A 682 -25.32 -17.63 -39.44
CA ARG A 682 -25.56 -19.02 -39.85
C ARG A 682 -26.97 -19.26 -40.42
N LEU A 683 -27.92 -18.37 -40.16
CA LEU A 683 -29.28 -18.44 -40.69
C LEU A 683 -29.38 -17.90 -42.12
N HIS A 684 -28.38 -17.14 -42.57
CA HIS A 684 -28.36 -16.45 -43.86
C HIS A 684 -27.31 -17.02 -44.83
N THR A 685 -26.79 -18.22 -44.56
CA THR A 685 -25.93 -18.94 -45.51
C THR A 685 -26.75 -19.39 -46.73
N THR A 686 -26.19 -19.31 -47.92
CA THR A 686 -26.84 -19.66 -49.19
C THR A 686 -26.14 -20.82 -49.89
N ASP A 687 -26.78 -21.49 -50.85
CA ASP A 687 -26.14 -22.49 -51.72
C ASP A 687 -25.69 -21.89 -53.08
N ARG A 688 -25.10 -22.70 -53.98
CA ARG A 688 -24.75 -22.29 -55.36
C ARG A 688 -25.93 -21.72 -56.16
N LYS A 689 -27.18 -22.09 -55.83
CA LYS A 689 -28.38 -21.59 -56.52
C LYS A 689 -28.89 -20.28 -55.90
N GLY A 690 -28.34 -19.85 -54.76
CA GLY A 690 -28.77 -18.67 -54.02
C GLY A 690 -29.89 -18.96 -53.03
N ARG A 691 -30.21 -20.23 -52.77
CA ARG A 691 -31.25 -20.61 -51.82
C ARG A 691 -30.68 -20.57 -50.40
N LEU A 692 -31.43 -19.98 -49.47
CA LEU A 692 -31.09 -20.01 -48.06
C LEU A 692 -30.96 -21.46 -47.59
N THR A 693 -29.79 -21.79 -47.06
CA THR A 693 -29.42 -23.09 -46.52
C THR A 693 -28.77 -22.87 -45.16
N PRO A 694 -29.59 -22.63 -44.10
CA PRO A 694 -29.08 -22.37 -42.77
C PRO A 694 -28.17 -23.49 -42.25
N LEU A 695 -27.08 -23.12 -41.57
CA LEU A 695 -26.18 -24.06 -40.94
C LEU A 695 -26.45 -24.16 -39.42
N SER A 696 -26.23 -25.35 -38.86
CA SER A 696 -26.08 -25.47 -37.41
C SER A 696 -24.83 -24.70 -36.97
N GLN A 697 -24.78 -24.26 -35.71
CA GLN A 697 -23.63 -23.53 -35.18
C GLN A 697 -22.33 -24.34 -35.36
N THR A 698 -22.37 -25.65 -35.07
CA THR A 698 -21.25 -26.57 -35.28
C THR A 698 -20.86 -26.69 -36.76
N ALA A 699 -21.83 -26.76 -37.67
CA ALA A 699 -21.56 -26.85 -39.10
C ALA A 699 -20.94 -25.57 -39.66
N TYR A 700 -21.38 -24.40 -39.19
CA TYR A 700 -20.82 -23.10 -39.57
C TYR A 700 -19.35 -22.98 -39.13
N PHE A 701 -19.05 -23.29 -37.87
CA PHE A 701 -17.67 -23.26 -37.37
C PHE A 701 -16.78 -24.27 -38.08
N ARG A 702 -17.26 -25.50 -38.25
CA ARG A 702 -16.53 -26.55 -38.97
C ARG A 702 -16.27 -26.18 -40.43
N GLY A 703 -17.23 -25.52 -41.08
CA GLY A 703 -17.13 -25.13 -42.49
C GLY A 703 -16.32 -23.85 -42.73
N SER A 704 -15.96 -23.12 -41.68
CA SER A 704 -15.11 -21.92 -41.73
C SER A 704 -13.62 -22.29 -41.93
N VAL A 705 -13.32 -23.01 -43.01
CA VAL A 705 -11.97 -23.43 -43.44
C VAL A 705 -11.43 -22.50 -44.54
N GLN A 706 -10.20 -22.71 -45.00
CA GLN A 706 -9.58 -21.89 -46.05
C GLN A 706 -10.30 -22.06 -47.41
N VAL A 707 -11.39 -21.32 -47.63
CA VAL A 707 -12.07 -21.16 -48.91
C VAL A 707 -12.39 -19.68 -49.17
N PRO A 708 -12.33 -19.20 -50.42
CA PRO A 708 -12.69 -17.83 -50.77
C PRO A 708 -14.15 -17.52 -50.42
N PHE A 709 -14.36 -16.49 -49.59
CA PHE A 709 -15.62 -15.76 -49.41
C PHE A 709 -16.85 -16.57 -48.93
N GLY A 710 -16.66 -17.67 -48.20
CA GLY A 710 -17.78 -18.45 -47.68
C GLY A 710 -17.35 -19.62 -46.80
N ASN A 711 -18.27 -20.56 -46.58
CA ASN A 711 -18.02 -21.82 -45.87
C ASN A 711 -17.97 -23.01 -46.82
N CYS A 712 -17.21 -24.04 -46.47
CA CYS A 712 -17.16 -25.32 -47.17
C CYS A 712 -17.81 -26.42 -46.33
N THR A 713 -18.75 -27.16 -46.90
CA THR A 713 -19.41 -28.30 -46.22
C THR A 713 -18.85 -29.66 -46.64
N GLU A 714 -17.95 -29.70 -47.63
CA GLU A 714 -17.32 -30.93 -48.12
C GLU A 714 -16.41 -31.58 -47.06
N PRO A 715 -16.76 -32.77 -46.51
CA PRO A 715 -16.08 -33.35 -45.35
C PRO A 715 -14.58 -33.56 -45.54
N SER A 716 -14.14 -34.00 -46.73
CA SER A 716 -12.72 -34.25 -47.00
C SER A 716 -11.91 -32.96 -46.99
N ASN A 717 -12.42 -31.91 -47.64
CA ASN A 717 -11.75 -30.62 -47.69
C ASN A 717 -11.76 -29.91 -46.34
N VAL A 718 -12.87 -30.02 -45.60
CA VAL A 718 -13.00 -29.51 -44.23
C VAL A 718 -11.98 -30.17 -43.30
N LYS A 719 -11.84 -31.49 -43.35
CA LYS A 719 -10.86 -32.25 -42.55
C LYS A 719 -9.42 -31.80 -42.86
N ALA A 720 -9.15 -31.46 -44.12
CA ALA A 720 -7.86 -30.93 -44.56
C ALA A 720 -7.70 -29.42 -44.37
N GLY A 721 -8.59 -28.74 -43.63
CA GLY A 721 -8.50 -27.30 -43.36
C GLY A 721 -8.67 -26.41 -44.59
N GLY A 722 -9.27 -26.91 -45.67
CA GLY A 722 -9.44 -26.20 -46.95
C GLY A 722 -8.33 -26.45 -47.98
N HIS A 723 -7.33 -27.27 -47.65
CA HIS A 723 -6.16 -27.50 -48.50
C HIS A 723 -6.30 -28.66 -49.51
N ALA A 724 -7.36 -29.48 -49.42
CA ALA A 724 -7.52 -30.69 -50.23
C ALA A 724 -8.55 -30.54 -51.37
N CYS A 725 -8.99 -29.32 -51.69
CA CYS A 725 -9.97 -29.10 -52.76
C CYS A 725 -9.38 -29.42 -54.14
N PRO A 726 -10.00 -30.31 -54.95
CA PRO A 726 -9.51 -30.65 -56.29
C PRO A 726 -9.79 -29.54 -57.33
N ILE A 727 -10.73 -28.64 -57.05
CA ILE A 727 -11.15 -27.53 -57.93
C ILE A 727 -10.86 -26.18 -57.26
N ARG A 728 -9.60 -25.98 -56.86
CA ARG A 728 -9.17 -24.79 -56.12
C ARG A 728 -9.56 -23.51 -56.88
N PHE A 729 -10.01 -22.50 -56.13
CA PHE A 729 -10.48 -21.20 -56.63
C PHE A 729 -11.82 -21.19 -57.38
N GLN A 730 -12.43 -22.34 -57.65
CA GLN A 730 -13.74 -22.44 -58.35
C GLN A 730 -14.93 -22.54 -57.38
N CYS A 731 -14.83 -21.95 -56.19
CA CYS A 731 -15.76 -22.18 -55.08
C CYS A 731 -17.19 -21.71 -55.39
N VAL A 732 -17.36 -20.59 -56.10
CA VAL A 732 -18.68 -20.08 -56.50
C VAL A 732 -19.50 -21.07 -57.35
N GLY A 733 -18.82 -22.01 -58.01
CA GLY A 733 -19.41 -23.11 -58.77
C GLY A 733 -19.55 -24.43 -57.98
N CYS A 734 -19.11 -24.52 -56.74
CA CYS A 734 -19.15 -25.77 -55.98
C CYS A 734 -20.51 -25.95 -55.25
N PRO A 735 -21.14 -27.14 -55.28
CA PRO A 735 -22.33 -27.41 -54.47
C PRO A 735 -22.10 -27.29 -52.95
N SER A 736 -20.88 -27.56 -52.49
CA SER A 736 -20.50 -27.55 -51.07
C SER A 736 -20.08 -26.16 -50.57
N TYR A 737 -20.23 -25.12 -51.40
CA TYR A 737 -19.89 -23.75 -51.05
C TYR A 737 -21.10 -22.99 -50.54
N HIS A 738 -20.96 -22.43 -49.33
CA HIS A 738 -22.04 -21.74 -48.63
C HIS A 738 -21.61 -20.34 -48.17
N PRO A 739 -21.76 -19.32 -49.01
CA PRO A 739 -21.49 -17.94 -48.62
C PRO A 739 -22.65 -17.34 -47.83
N ASP A 740 -22.37 -16.24 -47.15
CA ASP A 740 -23.33 -15.47 -46.36
C ASP A 740 -23.10 -13.95 -46.55
N PRO A 741 -24.08 -13.10 -46.17
CA PRO A 741 -24.01 -11.65 -46.37
C PRO A 741 -22.77 -10.96 -45.80
N SER A 742 -22.10 -11.55 -44.81
CA SER A 742 -20.89 -10.94 -44.22
C SER A 742 -19.70 -10.85 -45.20
N TYR A 743 -19.75 -11.62 -46.31
CA TYR A 743 -18.72 -11.62 -47.36
C TYR A 743 -19.01 -10.67 -48.53
N LEU A 744 -20.17 -10.00 -48.56
CA LEU A 744 -20.59 -9.13 -49.68
C LEU A 744 -19.51 -8.13 -50.13
N PRO A 745 -18.89 -7.31 -49.24
CA PRO A 745 -17.86 -6.38 -49.67
C PRO A 745 -16.63 -7.06 -50.28
N ALA A 746 -16.22 -8.21 -49.72
CA ALA A 746 -15.05 -8.95 -50.19
C ALA A 746 -15.29 -9.60 -51.56
N MET A 747 -16.51 -10.07 -51.83
CA MET A 747 -16.89 -10.56 -53.15
C MET A 747 -16.91 -9.43 -54.19
N GLU A 748 -17.39 -8.24 -53.82
CA GLU A 748 -17.38 -7.07 -54.70
C GLU A 748 -15.96 -6.60 -55.04
N ASP A 749 -15.05 -6.59 -54.05
CA ASP A 749 -13.62 -6.36 -54.27
C ASP A 749 -13.02 -7.40 -55.20
N HIS A 750 -13.35 -8.68 -54.99
CA HIS A 750 -12.86 -9.75 -55.85
C HIS A 750 -13.35 -9.62 -57.29
N ILE A 751 -14.61 -9.24 -57.51
CA ILE A 751 -15.14 -8.94 -58.85
C ILE A 751 -14.35 -7.80 -59.51
N ARG A 752 -14.02 -6.74 -58.77
CA ARG A 752 -13.17 -5.64 -59.29
C ARG A 752 -11.78 -6.15 -59.67
N GLN A 753 -11.17 -6.98 -58.84
CA GLN A 753 -9.86 -7.57 -59.10
C GLN A 753 -9.88 -8.49 -60.32
N LEU A 754 -10.86 -9.39 -60.44
CA LEU A 754 -11.02 -10.29 -61.57
C LEU A 754 -11.20 -9.51 -62.87
N ARG A 755 -12.00 -8.44 -62.89
CA ARG A 755 -12.13 -7.57 -64.07
C ARG A 755 -10.81 -6.93 -64.49
N ALA A 756 -10.03 -6.44 -63.53
CA ALA A 756 -8.72 -5.86 -63.80
C ALA A 756 -7.70 -6.91 -64.27
N GLN A 757 -7.75 -8.13 -63.73
CA GLN A 757 -6.91 -9.25 -64.16
C GLN A 757 -7.29 -9.75 -65.56
N ARG A 758 -8.59 -9.82 -65.85
CA ARG A 758 -9.14 -10.16 -67.16
C ARG A 758 -8.67 -9.18 -68.23
N GLU A 759 -8.72 -7.88 -67.95
CA GLU A 759 -8.22 -6.86 -68.89
C GLU A 759 -6.72 -7.04 -69.16
N LYS A 760 -5.93 -7.31 -68.13
CA LYS A 760 -4.50 -7.60 -68.31
C LYS A 760 -4.27 -8.88 -69.11
N ALA A 761 -5.02 -9.94 -68.84
CA ALA A 761 -4.90 -11.22 -69.56
C ALA A 761 -5.26 -11.06 -71.04
N PHE A 762 -6.29 -10.27 -71.35
CA PHE A 762 -6.65 -9.92 -72.72
C PHE A 762 -5.53 -9.12 -73.41
N MET A 763 -4.95 -8.11 -72.74
CA MET A 763 -3.84 -7.32 -73.28
C MET A 763 -2.53 -8.12 -73.43
N MET A 764 -2.39 -9.22 -72.71
CA MET A 764 -1.25 -10.14 -72.79
C MET A 764 -1.43 -11.23 -73.86
N ASP A 765 -2.53 -11.21 -74.62
CA ASP A 765 -2.87 -12.22 -75.64
C ASP A 765 -2.88 -13.65 -75.08
N VAL A 766 -3.40 -13.81 -73.86
CA VAL A 766 -3.58 -15.13 -73.23
C VAL A 766 -4.72 -15.88 -73.92
N ASP A 767 -4.58 -17.20 -74.06
CA ASP A 767 -5.58 -18.08 -74.69
C ASP A 767 -7.04 -17.80 -74.26
N GLU A 768 -7.96 -17.88 -75.22
CA GLU A 768 -9.38 -17.54 -75.07
C GLU A 768 -10.05 -18.24 -73.88
N PHE A 769 -9.69 -19.50 -73.61
CA PHE A 769 -10.30 -20.27 -72.52
C PHE A 769 -10.01 -19.66 -71.13
N VAL A 770 -8.88 -18.96 -70.96
CA VAL A 770 -8.51 -18.31 -69.69
C VAL A 770 -9.33 -17.04 -69.49
N VAL A 771 -9.44 -16.22 -70.53
CA VAL A 771 -10.24 -14.98 -70.52
C VAL A 771 -11.72 -15.32 -70.29
N ARG A 772 -12.24 -16.33 -71.01
CA ARG A 772 -13.60 -16.84 -70.82
C ARG A 772 -13.85 -17.33 -69.39
N ASN A 773 -12.91 -18.07 -68.80
CA ASN A 773 -13.04 -18.52 -67.41
C ASN A 773 -13.12 -17.34 -66.41
N MET A 774 -12.33 -16.27 -66.61
CA MET A 774 -12.42 -15.07 -65.78
C MET A 774 -13.77 -14.35 -65.95
N ASP A 775 -14.29 -14.26 -67.18
CA ASP A 775 -15.61 -13.69 -67.45
C ASP A 775 -16.74 -14.51 -66.78
N ASP A 776 -16.64 -15.85 -66.84
CA ASP A 776 -17.57 -16.77 -66.17
C ASP A 776 -17.51 -16.64 -64.64
N GLU A 777 -16.31 -16.50 -64.05
CA GLU A 777 -16.12 -16.27 -62.62
C GLU A 777 -16.72 -14.93 -62.16
N VAL A 778 -16.47 -13.85 -62.92
CA VAL A 778 -17.06 -12.53 -62.68
C VAL A 778 -18.59 -12.61 -62.70
N ALA A 779 -19.16 -13.28 -63.71
CA ALA A 779 -20.60 -13.45 -63.82
C ALA A 779 -21.18 -14.26 -62.66
N ALA A 780 -20.50 -15.34 -62.24
CA ALA A 780 -20.94 -16.20 -61.15
C ALA A 780 -20.95 -15.47 -59.79
N TYR A 781 -19.87 -14.74 -59.47
CA TYR A 781 -19.78 -13.94 -58.24
C TYR A 781 -20.76 -12.76 -58.25
N LYS A 782 -20.88 -12.03 -59.37
CA LYS A 782 -21.85 -10.94 -59.50
C LYS A 782 -23.27 -11.43 -59.22
N LYS A 783 -23.65 -12.55 -59.85
CA LYS A 783 -24.96 -13.18 -59.61
C LYS A 783 -25.18 -13.54 -58.13
N ARG A 784 -24.15 -13.95 -57.39
CA ARG A 784 -24.30 -14.23 -55.95
C ARG A 784 -24.44 -12.96 -55.12
N VAL A 785 -23.65 -11.93 -55.44
CA VAL A 785 -23.73 -10.63 -54.76
C VAL A 785 -25.13 -10.03 -54.94
N ASP A 786 -25.64 -10.01 -56.17
CA ASP A 786 -26.97 -9.46 -56.49
C ASP A 786 -28.07 -10.19 -55.69
N GLN A 787 -28.04 -11.52 -55.66
CA GLN A 787 -29.01 -12.31 -54.90
C GLN A 787 -28.94 -12.12 -53.39
N MET A 788 -27.74 -12.06 -52.80
CA MET A 788 -27.59 -11.82 -51.37
C MET A 788 -28.02 -10.39 -51.00
N ARG A 789 -27.80 -9.41 -51.87
CA ARG A 789 -28.30 -8.03 -51.70
C ARG A 789 -29.82 -7.99 -51.72
N GLU A 790 -30.45 -8.59 -52.73
CA GLU A 790 -31.91 -8.70 -52.82
C GLU A 790 -32.51 -9.34 -51.57
N GLN A 791 -31.88 -10.40 -51.04
CA GLN A 791 -32.31 -11.06 -49.80
C GLN A 791 -32.21 -10.14 -48.59
N VAL A 792 -31.11 -9.39 -48.43
CA VAL A 792 -30.94 -8.45 -47.32
C VAL A 792 -31.89 -7.25 -47.44
N GLU A 793 -32.17 -6.78 -48.66
CA GLU A 793 -33.12 -5.70 -48.94
C GLU A 793 -34.58 -6.12 -48.73
N ALA A 794 -34.89 -7.41 -48.86
CA ALA A 794 -36.22 -7.97 -48.59
C ALA A 794 -36.50 -8.22 -47.08
N MET A 795 -35.47 -8.20 -46.22
CA MET A 795 -35.63 -8.36 -44.76
C MET A 795 -36.35 -7.17 -44.13
N ASP A 796 -37.04 -7.41 -43.02
CA ASP A 796 -37.58 -6.35 -42.19
C ASP A 796 -36.46 -5.44 -41.63
N PRO A 797 -36.75 -4.18 -41.25
CA PRO A 797 -35.72 -3.25 -40.80
C PRO A 797 -34.90 -3.74 -39.60
N GLN A 798 -35.50 -4.45 -38.65
CA GLN A 798 -34.84 -4.91 -37.43
C GLN A 798 -33.96 -6.13 -37.72
N GLU A 799 -34.43 -7.08 -38.54
CA GLU A 799 -33.64 -8.22 -39.00
C GLU A 799 -32.46 -7.76 -39.85
N ARG A 800 -32.69 -6.79 -40.76
CA ARG A 800 -31.63 -6.20 -41.59
C ARG A 800 -30.54 -5.56 -40.75
N GLU A 801 -30.90 -4.78 -39.73
CA GLU A 801 -29.94 -4.16 -38.80
C GLU A 801 -29.10 -5.24 -38.09
N ARG A 802 -29.74 -6.28 -37.53
CA ARG A 802 -29.03 -7.40 -36.89
C ARG A 802 -28.05 -8.10 -37.84
N VAL A 803 -28.45 -8.34 -39.09
CA VAL A 803 -27.57 -8.96 -40.11
C VAL A 803 -26.40 -8.05 -40.48
N GLN A 804 -26.62 -6.74 -40.56
CA GLN A 804 -25.56 -5.76 -40.85
C GLN A 804 -24.55 -5.65 -39.70
N GLU A 805 -25.03 -5.62 -38.45
CA GLU A 805 -24.19 -5.63 -37.25
C GLU A 805 -23.37 -6.92 -37.14
N ALA A 806 -24.02 -8.08 -37.27
CA ALA A 806 -23.35 -9.38 -37.26
C ALA A 806 -22.30 -9.48 -38.38
N SER A 807 -22.62 -8.95 -39.57
CA SER A 807 -21.68 -8.84 -40.69
C SER A 807 -20.47 -7.98 -40.34
N ALA A 808 -20.68 -6.83 -39.71
CA ALA A 808 -19.59 -5.95 -39.27
C ALA A 808 -18.68 -6.63 -38.24
N VAL A 809 -19.25 -7.34 -37.27
CA VAL A 809 -18.49 -8.12 -36.28
C VAL A 809 -17.65 -9.19 -36.97
N LEU A 810 -18.24 -10.01 -37.85
CA LEU A 810 -17.52 -11.09 -38.54
C LEU A 810 -16.42 -10.55 -39.48
N ARG A 811 -16.63 -9.41 -40.15
CA ARG A 811 -15.58 -8.75 -40.94
C ARG A 811 -14.41 -8.30 -40.05
N LYS A 812 -14.68 -7.69 -38.88
CA LYS A 812 -13.63 -7.31 -37.91
C LYS A 812 -12.88 -8.54 -37.40
N VAL A 813 -13.57 -9.67 -37.11
CA VAL A 813 -12.93 -10.94 -36.72
C VAL A 813 -11.95 -11.42 -37.80
N ARG A 814 -12.36 -11.43 -39.07
CA ARG A 814 -11.52 -11.89 -40.19
C ARG A 814 -10.32 -10.97 -40.43
N ALA A 815 -10.51 -9.65 -40.34
CA ALA A 815 -9.42 -8.68 -40.44
C ALA A 815 -8.37 -8.86 -39.33
N ALA A 816 -8.82 -9.10 -38.09
CA ALA A 816 -7.93 -9.37 -36.96
C ALA A 816 -7.18 -10.71 -37.10
N GLN A 817 -7.76 -11.70 -37.77
CA GLN A 817 -7.09 -12.97 -38.09
C GLN A 817 -6.08 -12.82 -39.23
N ALA A 818 -6.36 -11.98 -40.23
CA ALA A 818 -5.44 -11.70 -41.33
C ALA A 818 -4.13 -11.05 -40.84
N GLY A 819 -4.21 -10.14 -39.86
CA GLY A 819 -3.05 -9.50 -39.23
C GLY A 819 -2.16 -10.42 -38.38
N ARG A 820 -2.59 -11.66 -38.08
CA ARG A 820 -1.80 -12.65 -37.31
C ARG A 820 -1.03 -13.65 -38.20
N GLY A 821 -0.85 -13.33 -39.47
CA GLY A 821 -0.13 -14.19 -40.43
C GLY A 821 -1.05 -15.08 -41.26
N ALA A 822 -2.09 -14.50 -41.86
CA ALA A 822 -2.72 -15.16 -43.01
C ALA A 822 -1.80 -15.01 -44.23
N VAL A 823 -1.14 -16.12 -44.55
CA VAL A 823 -0.44 -16.44 -45.79
C VAL A 823 -1.18 -15.84 -46.98
N ALA A 824 -0.51 -14.95 -47.73
CA ALA A 824 -0.89 -14.63 -49.10
C ALA A 824 -1.13 -15.94 -49.85
N LEU A 825 -2.26 -16.06 -50.55
CA LEU A 825 -2.64 -17.24 -51.35
C LEU A 825 -1.38 -17.90 -51.94
N PRO A 826 -1.03 -19.14 -51.54
CA PRO A 826 0.14 -19.79 -52.11
C PRO A 826 -0.14 -20.00 -53.60
N MET A 827 0.73 -19.43 -54.43
CA MET A 827 0.92 -19.84 -55.82
C MET A 827 1.04 -21.37 -55.86
N PRO A 828 0.44 -22.06 -56.84
CA PRO A 828 0.50 -23.51 -56.91
C PRO A 828 1.96 -23.98 -56.99
N VAL A 829 2.39 -24.72 -55.97
CA VAL A 829 3.65 -25.48 -56.00
C VAL A 829 3.38 -26.75 -56.79
N PHE A 830 3.86 -26.80 -58.03
CA PHE A 830 3.91 -28.05 -58.78
C PHE A 830 4.87 -29.01 -58.05
N ARG A 831 4.35 -30.12 -57.51
CA ARG A 831 5.19 -31.25 -57.13
C ARG A 831 5.86 -31.77 -58.40
N ARG A 832 7.19 -31.63 -58.50
CA ARG A 832 7.98 -32.39 -59.46
C ARG A 832 7.67 -33.88 -59.26
N ALA A 833 7.31 -34.57 -60.33
CA ALA A 833 7.25 -36.03 -60.35
C ALA A 833 8.61 -36.61 -59.90
N PRO A 834 8.64 -37.76 -59.21
CA PRO A 834 9.88 -38.45 -58.93
C PRO A 834 10.59 -38.72 -60.24
N ARG A 835 11.87 -38.34 -60.35
CA ARG A 835 12.73 -38.88 -61.40
C ARG A 835 12.98 -40.33 -61.03
N ASP A 836 12.62 -41.24 -61.92
CA ASP A 836 13.11 -42.61 -61.90
C ASP A 836 14.63 -42.57 -62.00
N GLU A 837 15.31 -42.89 -60.90
CA GLU A 837 16.72 -43.29 -60.93
C GLU A 837 16.77 -44.78 -61.27
N ALA A 838 16.74 -45.07 -62.56
CA ALA A 838 17.29 -46.28 -63.14
C ALA A 838 18.44 -45.88 -64.05
N GLY A 839 19.67 -46.25 -63.68
CA GLY A 839 20.78 -46.38 -64.62
C GLY A 839 22.08 -45.65 -64.27
N ALA A 840 23.05 -46.46 -63.81
CA ALA A 840 24.51 -46.27 -63.74
C ALA A 840 25.09 -45.45 -62.58
#